data_AF-A0A3D1UBU3-F1
#
_entry.id   AF-A0A3D1UBU3-F1
#
_cell.length_a   1.000
_cell.length_b   1.000
_cell.length_c   1.000
_cell.angle_alpha   90.00
_cell.angle_beta   90.00
_cell.angle_gamma   90.00
#
_symmetry.space_group_name_H-M   'P 1'
#
loop_
_entity.id
_entity.type
_entity.pdbx_description
1 polymer ?
#
loop_
_entity_poly.entity_id
_entity_poly.type
_entity_poly.pdbx_seq_one_letter_code
_entity_poly.pdbx_strand_id
1 'polypeptide(L)'
;MKKLVVDANGEVTLSSATAYEGEVEIRSGSTLKVASFDLLANAPITVNDGGTLCPTFEGKGQFTSAFLKPITISGSGVDNKGAFRYGGPAGYKTDALVDTLVLAADATIDCSVRWGVSGNGKQGLIDLNGYTLTRIGTDDFMFTSSTMTPGEFVNSAGTITFSKNNNGGFGVEEGCKGEETKIVLKDGTVSFWDTNQRPLPYKLVFEGGAIKAGAGKGPDSNLITGPVEINKEWTIWPGYMGYSKYSYGFMGPLALNQKLNMMEGGTLYLGGPITGGGQLLVTGLGLVSITNAQDAGSVTLGMTRGRVELDVGEIRFHMFRCGHGDHKDGDPWPFGAFHHKRGDVVLSNDASWEKPSVGELGGSFGTYTFEVGGLYPTNSFYLAQSATSRGFFRQRGGRLEFLKNQNTNNHWYQRFQIAGCDAQASFVQTGGTNDVLSANTWQSATRNDVKWRTQFGVYGAPNLLFALADSNTIYKTDGFAFGCETNRTMGVIAVNDGATLAARRFGSQDATMKEGTDITLSLNGGVLAPLFHGGWANIGPGDEGFLTQRVPQHVVVGPKGAVIDTSDCVTAAGEPGDSQLPLTFKAPEGQGIASVELPNEVAEMDYYGAVPVEIEGPAGSYGASAYGEWDETANRLKGIVVTSAGCNYDATTKVYVQCPTSVWTRYECKYTLTGAQASGPLVKRGANGVTLYGQNTCTGGTVVAGGTLTLATFASIPEKTPLKVMDGATFDNGGKALTVSILAGVGGSVTNCANELKVTEALEITAAELFAASGPLTVEGKVVFDDGVVVRVTDPENLPQYRDSDSRTFLKATQGFEGAIPKLKLRDSS
;
A
#
# COMPACT_ATOMS: atom_id res chain seq x y z
N MET A 1 -46.15 -56.30 -12.11
CA MET A 1 -46.90 -55.16 -12.66
C MET A 1 -45.88 -54.19 -13.25
N LYS A 2 -46.05 -53.75 -14.50
CA LYS A 2 -44.98 -53.06 -15.24
C LYS A 2 -44.94 -51.53 -15.04
N LYS A 3 -46.05 -50.90 -14.64
CA LYS A 3 -46.16 -49.44 -14.49
C LYS A 3 -47.35 -49.05 -13.60
N LEU A 4 -47.19 -48.04 -12.75
CA LEU A 4 -48.21 -47.37 -11.94
C LEU A 4 -48.48 -46.00 -12.56
N VAL A 5 -49.73 -45.69 -12.89
CA VAL A 5 -50.12 -44.39 -13.45
C VAL A 5 -51.06 -43.68 -12.47
N VAL A 6 -50.72 -42.45 -12.10
CA VAL A 6 -51.50 -41.59 -11.21
C VAL A 6 -52.17 -40.51 -12.05
N ASP A 7 -53.48 -40.61 -12.22
CA ASP A 7 -54.31 -39.75 -13.08
C ASP A 7 -55.62 -39.40 -12.36
N ALA A 8 -55.49 -38.81 -11.18
CA ALA A 8 -56.59 -38.60 -10.24
C ALA A 8 -57.22 -37.20 -10.33
N ASN A 9 -56.55 -36.23 -10.97
CA ASN A 9 -56.91 -34.80 -10.87
C ASN A 9 -57.11 -34.35 -9.41
N GLY A 10 -56.23 -34.82 -8.53
CA GLY A 10 -56.29 -34.66 -7.08
C GLY A 10 -55.12 -35.34 -6.39
N GLU A 11 -55.19 -35.47 -5.07
CA GLU A 11 -54.13 -36.11 -4.28
C GLU A 11 -54.36 -37.61 -4.11
N VAL A 12 -53.30 -38.41 -4.29
CA VAL A 12 -53.27 -39.85 -4.03
C VAL A 12 -52.15 -40.16 -3.07
N THR A 13 -52.43 -40.83 -1.94
CA THR A 13 -51.40 -41.24 -0.97
C THR A 13 -51.08 -42.73 -1.12
N LEU A 14 -49.81 -43.04 -1.33
CA LEU A 14 -49.28 -44.39 -1.35
C LEU A 14 -48.64 -44.71 0.02
N SER A 15 -49.20 -45.69 0.74
CA SER A 15 -48.86 -46.03 2.13
C SER A 15 -48.57 -47.52 2.37
N SER A 16 -48.17 -48.25 1.32
CA SER A 16 -47.83 -49.69 1.40
C SER A 16 -46.56 -49.94 2.22
N ALA A 17 -46.54 -51.05 2.96
CA ALA A 17 -45.32 -51.56 3.62
C ALA A 17 -44.39 -52.31 2.67
N THR A 18 -44.87 -52.74 1.50
CA THR A 18 -44.08 -53.46 0.49
C THR A 18 -43.52 -52.49 -0.54
N ALA A 19 -42.23 -52.58 -0.83
CA ALA A 19 -41.55 -51.77 -1.85
C ALA A 19 -42.11 -52.03 -3.25
N TYR A 20 -42.17 -50.98 -4.06
CA TYR A 20 -42.56 -51.01 -5.46
C TYR A 20 -41.35 -50.71 -6.34
N GLU A 21 -41.13 -51.54 -7.36
CA GLU A 21 -39.96 -51.46 -8.25
C GLU A 21 -40.34 -51.17 -9.71
N GLY A 22 -41.64 -51.07 -10.01
CA GLY A 22 -42.13 -50.74 -11.36
C GLY A 22 -42.01 -49.25 -11.68
N GLU A 23 -42.22 -48.88 -12.94
CA GLU A 23 -42.26 -47.47 -13.35
C GLU A 23 -43.45 -46.74 -12.71
N VAL A 24 -43.27 -45.47 -12.33
CA VAL A 24 -44.34 -44.61 -11.82
C VAL A 24 -44.50 -43.41 -12.76
N GLU A 25 -45.72 -43.15 -13.23
CA GLU A 25 -46.08 -41.96 -14.02
C GLU A 25 -47.12 -41.14 -13.26
N ILE A 26 -46.86 -39.85 -13.07
CA ILE A 26 -47.80 -38.89 -12.48
C ILE A 26 -48.26 -37.94 -13.59
N ARG A 27 -49.57 -37.87 -13.82
CA ARG A 27 -50.17 -37.03 -14.86
C ARG A 27 -50.63 -35.69 -14.34
N SER A 28 -50.96 -34.80 -15.28
CA SER A 28 -51.43 -33.45 -15.01
C SER A 28 -52.57 -33.43 -14.01
N GLY A 29 -52.60 -32.42 -13.14
CA GLY A 29 -53.60 -32.26 -12.10
C GLY A 29 -53.48 -33.23 -10.92
N SER A 30 -52.55 -34.18 -10.94
CA SER A 30 -52.42 -35.21 -9.91
C SER A 30 -51.21 -34.99 -9.00
N THR A 31 -51.38 -35.21 -7.69
CA THR A 31 -50.30 -35.22 -6.70
C THR A 31 -50.15 -36.60 -6.09
N LEU A 32 -48.98 -37.24 -6.20
CA LEU A 32 -48.67 -38.50 -5.52
C LEU A 32 -47.95 -38.23 -4.20
N LYS A 33 -48.61 -38.52 -3.08
CA LYS A 33 -48.00 -38.52 -1.75
C LYS A 33 -47.36 -39.87 -1.44
N VAL A 34 -46.10 -39.88 -0.99
CA VAL A 34 -45.38 -41.12 -0.63
C VAL A 34 -45.16 -41.12 0.88
N ALA A 35 -45.87 -41.99 1.60
CA ALA A 35 -45.89 -41.98 3.07
C ALA A 35 -44.79 -42.85 3.71
N SER A 36 -43.99 -43.58 2.93
CA SER A 36 -42.97 -44.50 3.44
C SER A 36 -41.65 -44.37 2.69
N PHE A 37 -40.55 -44.27 3.44
CA PHE A 37 -39.21 -43.94 2.92
C PHE A 37 -38.71 -44.91 1.83
N ASP A 38 -38.82 -46.23 2.07
CA ASP A 38 -38.26 -47.24 1.16
C ASP A 38 -39.23 -47.65 0.03
N LEU A 39 -40.44 -47.08 -0.01
CA LEU A 39 -41.55 -47.57 -0.83
C LEU A 39 -41.28 -47.48 -2.34
N LEU A 40 -40.67 -46.38 -2.79
CA LEU A 40 -40.34 -46.14 -4.20
C LEU A 40 -38.83 -46.09 -4.45
N ALA A 41 -38.02 -46.65 -3.53
CA ALA A 41 -36.56 -46.50 -3.60
C ALA A 41 -35.97 -47.01 -4.91
N ASN A 42 -36.51 -48.10 -5.46
CA ASN A 42 -36.05 -48.73 -6.69
C ASN A 42 -36.94 -48.48 -7.92
N ALA A 43 -37.91 -47.56 -7.83
CA ALA A 43 -38.82 -47.24 -8.92
C ALA A 43 -38.34 -46.01 -9.70
N PRO A 44 -38.17 -46.07 -11.04
CA PRO A 44 -38.04 -44.87 -11.86
C PRO A 44 -39.38 -44.12 -11.90
N ILE A 45 -39.32 -42.79 -11.77
CA ILE A 45 -40.52 -41.94 -11.66
C ILE A 45 -40.52 -40.88 -12.76
N THR A 46 -41.66 -40.69 -13.42
CA THR A 46 -41.90 -39.60 -14.37
C THR A 46 -43.05 -38.74 -13.88
N VAL A 47 -42.79 -37.44 -13.71
CA VAL A 47 -43.78 -36.43 -13.37
C VAL A 47 -44.01 -35.58 -14.61
N ASN A 48 -45.16 -35.77 -15.27
CA ASN A 48 -45.54 -35.00 -16.44
C ASN A 48 -45.96 -33.57 -16.05
N ASP A 49 -46.01 -32.68 -17.05
CA ASP A 49 -46.43 -31.29 -16.85
C ASP A 49 -47.78 -31.18 -16.11
N GLY A 50 -47.79 -30.33 -15.08
CA GLY A 50 -48.90 -30.14 -14.15
C GLY A 50 -49.10 -31.25 -13.10
N GLY A 51 -48.22 -32.26 -13.00
CA GLY A 51 -48.24 -33.28 -11.94
C GLY A 51 -47.24 -32.98 -10.80
N THR A 52 -47.43 -33.57 -9.61
CA THR A 52 -46.52 -33.38 -8.47
C THR A 52 -46.20 -34.70 -7.75
N LEU A 53 -44.91 -34.96 -7.51
CA LEU A 53 -44.46 -35.95 -6.53
C LEU A 53 -44.22 -35.27 -5.17
N CYS A 54 -44.87 -35.77 -4.13
CA CYS A 54 -44.83 -35.20 -2.78
C CYS A 54 -44.48 -36.24 -1.70
N PRO A 55 -43.20 -36.56 -1.46
CA PRO A 55 -42.83 -37.49 -0.40
C PRO A 55 -43.11 -36.87 0.97
N THR A 56 -43.80 -37.58 1.87
CA THR A 56 -44.26 -37.07 3.18
C THR A 56 -43.70 -37.83 4.38
N PHE A 57 -42.76 -38.75 4.16
CA PHE A 57 -42.10 -39.52 5.21
C PHE A 57 -41.00 -38.72 5.94
N GLU A 58 -40.52 -39.23 7.06
CA GLU A 58 -39.35 -38.69 7.78
C GLU A 58 -38.04 -39.12 7.10
N GLY A 59 -37.04 -38.24 7.09
CA GLY A 59 -35.70 -38.56 6.60
C GLY A 59 -34.96 -39.51 7.55
N LYS A 60 -34.26 -40.52 7.01
CA LYS A 60 -33.50 -41.51 7.80
C LYS A 60 -32.05 -41.12 8.12
N GLY A 61 -31.60 -39.94 7.71
CA GLY A 61 -30.24 -39.44 7.97
C GLY A 61 -29.79 -38.40 6.97
N GLN A 62 -28.71 -37.68 7.32
CA GLN A 62 -28.17 -36.57 6.52
C GLN A 62 -27.83 -36.98 5.09
N PHE A 63 -27.17 -38.13 4.94
CA PHE A 63 -26.67 -38.62 3.64
C PHE A 63 -27.36 -39.93 3.22
N THR A 64 -28.65 -40.09 3.58
CA THR A 64 -29.41 -41.31 3.28
C THR A 64 -30.48 -41.02 2.23
N SER A 65 -30.34 -41.64 1.05
CA SER A 65 -31.25 -41.46 -0.08
C SER A 65 -32.52 -42.31 0.05
N ALA A 66 -33.66 -41.71 -0.32
CA ALA A 66 -34.94 -42.41 -0.43
C ALA A 66 -35.23 -42.84 -1.87
N PHE A 67 -34.73 -42.11 -2.87
CA PHE A 67 -34.95 -42.39 -4.29
C PHE A 67 -33.64 -42.72 -4.98
N LEU A 68 -33.41 -44.00 -5.26
CA LEU A 68 -32.16 -44.53 -5.84
C LEU A 68 -32.19 -44.63 -7.37
N LYS A 69 -33.37 -44.46 -7.97
CA LYS A 69 -33.60 -44.42 -9.43
C LYS A 69 -33.97 -42.99 -9.88
N PRO A 70 -33.81 -42.67 -11.18
CA PRO A 70 -34.09 -41.35 -11.70
C PRO A 70 -35.55 -40.90 -11.46
N ILE A 71 -35.69 -39.64 -11.05
CA ILE A 71 -36.95 -38.91 -11.07
C ILE A 71 -36.90 -37.92 -12.23
N THR A 72 -37.69 -38.15 -13.27
CA THR A 72 -37.84 -37.24 -14.41
C THR A 72 -39.00 -36.29 -14.16
N ILE A 73 -38.77 -34.98 -14.25
CA ILE A 73 -39.79 -33.96 -13.98
C ILE A 73 -40.00 -33.01 -15.16
N SER A 74 -41.23 -32.51 -15.28
CA SER A 74 -41.63 -31.46 -16.21
C SER A 74 -42.65 -30.54 -15.56
N GLY A 75 -42.58 -29.24 -15.86
CA GLY A 75 -43.57 -28.26 -15.46
C GLY A 75 -43.48 -27.78 -14.02
N SER A 76 -44.42 -26.91 -13.65
CA SER A 76 -44.44 -26.24 -12.33
C SER A 76 -45.13 -27.07 -11.23
N GLY A 77 -45.66 -28.23 -11.58
CA GLY A 77 -46.51 -29.06 -10.73
C GLY A 77 -47.88 -28.45 -10.42
N VAL A 78 -48.67 -29.17 -9.62
CA VAL A 78 -50.02 -28.75 -9.23
C VAL A 78 -49.96 -27.42 -8.46
N ASP A 79 -50.82 -26.47 -8.84
CA ASP A 79 -50.87 -25.10 -8.30
C ASP A 79 -49.55 -24.32 -8.33
N ASN A 80 -48.60 -24.68 -9.21
CA ASN A 80 -47.23 -24.12 -9.23
C ASN A 80 -46.43 -24.36 -7.94
N LYS A 81 -46.72 -25.44 -7.20
CA LYS A 81 -46.04 -25.81 -5.95
C LYS A 81 -44.87 -26.79 -6.15
N GLY A 82 -44.36 -26.89 -7.37
CA GLY A 82 -43.27 -27.77 -7.75
C GLY A 82 -43.75 -29.13 -8.27
N ALA A 83 -43.12 -29.60 -9.35
CA ALA A 83 -43.24 -30.98 -9.84
C ALA A 83 -42.64 -31.98 -8.85
N PHE A 84 -41.66 -31.55 -8.05
CA PHE A 84 -41.19 -32.27 -6.86
C PHE A 84 -41.27 -31.37 -5.64
N ARG A 85 -41.86 -31.90 -4.55
CA ARG A 85 -42.03 -31.19 -3.28
C ARG A 85 -41.82 -32.13 -2.11
N TYR A 86 -40.77 -31.93 -1.32
CA TYR A 86 -40.62 -32.70 -0.08
C TYR A 86 -41.57 -32.17 1.00
N GLY A 87 -42.57 -32.97 1.35
CA GLY A 87 -43.58 -32.67 2.38
C GLY A 87 -43.33 -33.39 3.71
N GLY A 88 -42.12 -33.90 3.94
CA GLY A 88 -41.72 -34.49 5.22
C GLY A 88 -41.64 -33.44 6.35
N PRO A 89 -41.54 -33.87 7.62
CA PRO A 89 -41.42 -32.95 8.75
C PRO A 89 -40.14 -32.10 8.68
N ALA A 90 -40.25 -30.84 9.07
CA ALA A 90 -39.12 -29.93 9.19
C ALA A 90 -38.14 -30.38 10.29
N GLY A 91 -36.86 -29.98 10.17
CA GLY A 91 -35.82 -30.25 11.17
C GLY A 91 -34.96 -31.50 10.91
N TYR A 92 -35.38 -32.38 10.01
CA TYR A 92 -34.55 -33.48 9.53
C TYR A 92 -33.54 -32.99 8.49
N LYS A 93 -32.26 -33.31 8.68
CA LYS A 93 -31.22 -33.08 7.67
C LYS A 93 -31.39 -34.12 6.57
N THR A 94 -31.98 -33.75 5.44
CA THR A 94 -32.31 -34.68 4.35
C THR A 94 -31.50 -34.34 3.09
N ASP A 95 -30.17 -34.24 3.22
CA ASP A 95 -29.29 -33.61 2.23
C ASP A 95 -29.07 -34.44 0.96
N ALA A 96 -29.47 -35.71 1.00
CA ALA A 96 -29.26 -36.71 -0.04
C ALA A 96 -30.56 -37.42 -0.44
N LEU A 97 -31.74 -36.78 -0.31
CA LEU A 97 -33.03 -37.42 -0.55
C LEU A 97 -33.13 -38.15 -1.91
N VAL A 98 -32.55 -37.56 -2.95
CA VAL A 98 -32.65 -38.00 -4.34
C VAL A 98 -31.25 -38.27 -4.93
N ASP A 99 -31.05 -39.43 -5.55
CA ASP A 99 -29.79 -39.75 -6.25
C ASP A 99 -29.66 -39.06 -7.61
N THR A 100 -30.76 -39.03 -8.38
CA THR A 100 -30.77 -38.53 -9.75
C THR A 100 -32.08 -37.83 -10.08
N LEU A 101 -31.99 -36.54 -10.40
CA LEU A 101 -33.11 -35.71 -10.87
C LEU A 101 -32.88 -35.36 -12.35
N VAL A 102 -33.87 -35.58 -13.20
CA VAL A 102 -33.77 -35.37 -14.65
C VAL A 102 -34.87 -34.42 -15.12
N LEU A 103 -34.54 -33.47 -15.98
CA LEU A 103 -35.51 -32.58 -16.62
C LEU A 103 -35.87 -33.10 -18.02
N ALA A 104 -37.16 -33.19 -18.28
CA ALA A 104 -37.72 -33.43 -19.62
C ALA A 104 -38.32 -32.17 -20.26
N ALA A 105 -38.47 -31.11 -19.47
CA ALA A 105 -38.84 -29.75 -19.87
C ALA A 105 -38.43 -28.80 -18.73
N ASP A 106 -38.66 -27.49 -18.89
CA ASP A 106 -38.56 -26.55 -17.77
C ASP A 106 -39.43 -27.03 -16.60
N ALA A 107 -38.88 -27.02 -15.38
CA ALA A 107 -39.52 -27.61 -14.22
C ALA A 107 -39.29 -26.81 -12.95
N THR A 108 -40.21 -26.94 -11.99
CA THR A 108 -40.10 -26.31 -10.66
C THR A 108 -39.97 -27.33 -9.54
N ILE A 109 -39.15 -27.02 -8.53
CA ILE A 109 -39.04 -27.77 -7.28
C ILE A 109 -39.35 -26.89 -6.06
N ASP A 110 -40.06 -27.46 -5.08
CA ASP A 110 -40.32 -26.80 -3.80
C ASP A 110 -39.33 -27.27 -2.72
N CYS A 111 -38.65 -26.30 -2.13
CA CYS A 111 -37.70 -26.46 -1.03
C CYS A 111 -38.18 -25.69 0.21
N SER A 112 -39.49 -25.71 0.47
CA SER A 112 -40.07 -25.18 1.72
C SER A 112 -39.67 -26.00 2.96
N VAL A 113 -39.20 -27.23 2.76
CA VAL A 113 -38.55 -28.09 3.74
C VAL A 113 -37.21 -28.52 3.16
N ARG A 114 -36.16 -28.55 3.97
CA ARG A 114 -34.80 -28.96 3.55
C ARG A 114 -34.77 -30.35 2.91
N TRP A 115 -34.24 -30.43 1.70
CA TRP A 115 -33.87 -31.69 1.04
C TRP A 115 -32.73 -31.48 0.03
N GLY A 116 -32.18 -32.54 -0.54
CA GLY A 116 -31.10 -32.40 -1.52
C GLY A 116 -30.83 -33.60 -2.42
N VAL A 117 -29.84 -33.41 -3.27
CA VAL A 117 -29.38 -34.40 -4.26
C VAL A 117 -27.96 -34.84 -3.92
N SER A 118 -27.78 -36.15 -3.77
CA SER A 118 -26.48 -36.81 -3.56
C SER A 118 -26.56 -38.28 -3.96
N GLY A 119 -25.46 -38.88 -4.43
CA GLY A 119 -25.46 -40.28 -4.84
C GLY A 119 -25.12 -41.26 -3.71
N ASN A 120 -25.87 -42.36 -3.62
CA ASN A 120 -25.58 -43.46 -2.71
C ASN A 120 -24.36 -44.28 -3.20
N GLY A 121 -23.18 -44.02 -2.62
CA GLY A 121 -21.92 -44.69 -3.00
C GLY A 121 -21.40 -44.33 -4.39
N LYS A 122 -22.00 -43.32 -5.05
CA LYS A 122 -21.66 -42.77 -6.37
C LYS A 122 -21.84 -41.25 -6.36
N GLN A 123 -21.48 -40.58 -7.46
CA GLN A 123 -21.79 -39.15 -7.64
C GLN A 123 -23.30 -38.97 -7.91
N GLY A 124 -23.93 -38.00 -7.24
CA GLY A 124 -25.32 -37.63 -7.53
C GLY A 124 -25.42 -36.86 -8.85
N LEU A 125 -26.62 -36.77 -9.43
CA LEU A 125 -26.83 -36.10 -10.73
C LEU A 125 -28.08 -35.22 -10.72
N ILE A 126 -27.92 -33.97 -11.16
CA ILE A 126 -29.01 -33.14 -11.66
C ILE A 126 -28.81 -33.00 -13.17
N ASP A 127 -29.58 -33.77 -13.93
CA ASP A 127 -29.57 -33.70 -15.38
C ASP A 127 -30.55 -32.60 -15.83
N LEU A 128 -30.01 -31.40 -16.10
CA LEU A 128 -30.78 -30.27 -16.60
C LEU A 128 -31.19 -30.46 -18.05
N ASN A 129 -30.42 -31.23 -18.84
CA ASN A 129 -30.74 -31.60 -20.22
C ASN A 129 -31.08 -30.36 -21.11
N GLY A 130 -30.37 -29.25 -20.90
CA GLY A 130 -30.58 -27.98 -21.59
C GLY A 130 -31.79 -27.15 -21.14
N TYR A 131 -32.54 -27.60 -20.13
CA TYR A 131 -33.73 -26.93 -19.59
C TYR A 131 -33.45 -26.08 -18.35
N THR A 132 -34.49 -25.37 -17.90
CA THR A 132 -34.48 -24.55 -16.69
C THR A 132 -35.11 -25.29 -15.50
N LEU A 133 -34.33 -25.48 -14.43
CA LEU A 133 -34.82 -25.87 -13.13
C LEU A 133 -35.05 -24.62 -12.26
N THR A 134 -36.30 -24.35 -11.90
CA THR A 134 -36.64 -23.26 -10.97
C THR A 134 -36.84 -23.82 -9.57
N ARG A 135 -36.20 -23.21 -8.58
CA ARG A 135 -36.46 -23.51 -7.19
C ARG A 135 -37.27 -22.41 -6.50
N ILE A 136 -38.26 -22.86 -5.73
CA ILE A 136 -39.05 -22.06 -4.79
C ILE A 136 -38.93 -22.60 -3.36
N GLY A 137 -39.54 -21.89 -2.40
CA GLY A 137 -39.47 -22.21 -0.97
C GLY A 137 -38.34 -21.50 -0.23
N THR A 138 -38.38 -21.53 1.09
CA THR A 138 -37.51 -20.70 1.95
C THR A 138 -36.39 -21.47 2.65
N ASP A 139 -36.47 -22.80 2.74
CA ASP A 139 -35.48 -23.64 3.43
C ASP A 139 -34.32 -24.01 2.49
N ASP A 140 -33.37 -24.85 2.91
CA ASP A 140 -32.15 -25.22 2.16
C ASP A 140 -32.40 -26.31 1.10
N PHE A 141 -31.83 -26.13 -0.10
CA PHE A 141 -31.65 -27.20 -1.09
C PHE A 141 -30.19 -27.60 -1.05
N MET A 142 -29.94 -28.85 -0.68
CA MET A 142 -28.59 -29.35 -0.50
C MET A 142 -28.09 -29.94 -1.80
N PHE A 143 -27.01 -29.37 -2.34
CA PHE A 143 -26.29 -29.91 -3.48
C PHE A 143 -24.99 -30.54 -2.97
N THR A 144 -24.99 -31.86 -2.82
CA THR A 144 -23.96 -32.57 -2.04
C THR A 144 -23.13 -33.48 -2.95
N SER A 145 -21.93 -33.02 -3.34
CA SER A 145 -20.99 -33.78 -4.19
C SER A 145 -21.64 -34.37 -5.46
N SER A 146 -22.47 -33.58 -6.13
CA SER A 146 -23.23 -33.99 -7.32
C SER A 146 -22.69 -33.33 -8.60
N THR A 147 -23.03 -33.92 -9.75
CA THR A 147 -22.78 -33.38 -11.10
C THR A 147 -24.04 -32.73 -11.64
N MET A 148 -23.86 -31.72 -12.49
CA MET A 148 -24.94 -31.08 -13.23
C MET A 148 -24.61 -31.03 -14.72
N THR A 149 -25.56 -31.39 -15.57
CA THR A 149 -25.42 -31.29 -17.04
C THR A 149 -25.72 -29.84 -17.50
N PRO A 150 -25.43 -29.47 -18.75
CA PRO A 150 -25.73 -28.12 -19.28
C PRO A 150 -27.21 -27.73 -19.15
N GLY A 151 -27.47 -26.46 -18.83
CA GLY A 151 -28.81 -25.92 -18.58
C GLY A 151 -28.79 -24.78 -17.56
N GLU A 152 -29.97 -24.33 -17.12
CA GLU A 152 -30.10 -23.26 -16.11
C GLU A 152 -30.73 -23.76 -14.80
N PHE A 153 -30.14 -23.39 -13.67
CA PHE A 153 -30.72 -23.56 -12.33
C PHE A 153 -31.01 -22.18 -11.71
N VAL A 154 -32.29 -21.81 -11.66
CA VAL A 154 -32.77 -20.54 -11.13
C VAL A 154 -33.15 -20.66 -9.65
N ASN A 155 -32.54 -19.83 -8.81
CA ASN A 155 -32.84 -19.70 -7.39
C ASN A 155 -33.55 -18.37 -7.10
N SER A 156 -34.87 -18.43 -6.92
CA SER A 156 -35.69 -17.23 -6.70
C SER A 156 -35.85 -16.87 -5.23
N ALA A 157 -35.67 -17.80 -4.30
CA ALA A 157 -35.73 -17.58 -2.85
C ALA A 157 -34.99 -18.73 -2.11
N GLY A 158 -34.77 -18.57 -0.80
CA GLY A 158 -34.12 -19.61 0.01
C GLY A 158 -32.62 -19.78 -0.30
N THR A 159 -32.01 -20.89 0.14
CA THR A 159 -30.54 -21.10 0.06
C THR A 159 -30.14 -22.36 -0.71
N ILE A 160 -29.38 -22.28 -1.80
CA ILE A 160 -28.70 -23.46 -2.39
C ILE A 160 -27.41 -23.67 -1.59
N THR A 161 -27.30 -24.79 -0.88
CA THR A 161 -26.13 -25.11 -0.07
C THR A 161 -25.28 -26.17 -0.76
N PHE A 162 -24.09 -25.77 -1.20
CA PHE A 162 -23.06 -26.67 -1.69
C PHE A 162 -22.32 -27.29 -0.50
N SER A 163 -22.32 -28.61 -0.44
CA SER A 163 -21.59 -29.36 0.59
C SER A 163 -20.83 -30.53 -0.02
N LYS A 164 -19.79 -30.99 0.68
CA LYS A 164 -19.04 -32.19 0.31
C LYS A 164 -19.50 -33.39 1.15
N ASN A 165 -19.56 -34.55 0.52
CA ASN A 165 -19.58 -35.85 1.22
C ASN A 165 -18.28 -36.63 0.89
N ASN A 166 -18.14 -37.88 1.33
CA ASN A 166 -16.90 -38.64 1.07
C ASN A 166 -16.72 -39.09 -0.40
N ASN A 167 -17.73 -38.90 -1.27
CA ASN A 167 -17.84 -39.59 -2.57
C ASN A 167 -17.33 -38.81 -3.80
N GLY A 168 -16.86 -37.55 -3.68
CA GLY A 168 -16.21 -36.83 -4.80
C GLY A 168 -16.43 -35.31 -4.88
N GLY A 169 -15.78 -34.66 -5.86
CA GLY A 169 -15.94 -33.22 -6.16
C GLY A 169 -17.26 -32.88 -6.85
N PHE A 170 -17.52 -31.59 -7.08
CA PHE A 170 -18.56 -31.16 -8.02
C PHE A 170 -18.04 -31.39 -9.44
N GLY A 171 -18.88 -31.97 -10.31
CA GLY A 171 -18.48 -32.36 -11.66
C GLY A 171 -19.32 -31.69 -12.73
N VAL A 172 -18.79 -31.68 -13.95
CA VAL A 172 -19.53 -31.41 -15.19
C VAL A 172 -19.63 -32.71 -15.96
N GLU A 173 -20.64 -32.82 -16.83
CA GLU A 173 -20.74 -33.98 -17.73
C GLU A 173 -19.49 -34.11 -18.61
N GLU A 174 -19.12 -35.35 -18.95
CA GLU A 174 -17.98 -35.62 -19.82
C GLU A 174 -18.16 -34.93 -21.18
N GLY A 175 -17.15 -34.16 -21.61
CA GLY A 175 -17.19 -33.40 -22.85
C GLY A 175 -17.83 -32.01 -22.75
N CYS A 176 -18.44 -31.66 -21.61
CA CYS A 176 -19.00 -30.34 -21.35
C CYS A 176 -18.06 -29.46 -20.53
N LYS A 177 -18.19 -28.14 -20.69
CA LYS A 177 -17.54 -27.16 -19.82
C LYS A 177 -18.51 -26.67 -18.75
N GLY A 178 -17.99 -26.32 -17.57
CA GLY A 178 -18.83 -25.81 -16.49
C GLY A 178 -19.53 -24.47 -16.81
N GLU A 179 -18.99 -23.69 -17.75
CA GLU A 179 -19.63 -22.45 -18.21
C GLU A 179 -20.94 -22.69 -18.99
N GLU A 180 -21.18 -23.91 -19.48
CA GLU A 180 -22.42 -24.32 -20.16
C GLU A 180 -23.57 -24.60 -19.16
N THR A 181 -23.25 -24.74 -17.87
CA THR A 181 -24.21 -24.87 -16.78
C THR A 181 -24.27 -23.58 -15.97
N LYS A 182 -25.44 -22.97 -15.89
CA LYS A 182 -25.64 -21.65 -15.29
C LYS A 182 -26.50 -21.75 -14.04
N ILE A 183 -26.03 -21.19 -12.93
CA ILE A 183 -26.83 -20.98 -11.72
C ILE A 183 -27.18 -19.49 -11.65
N VAL A 184 -28.48 -19.18 -11.67
CA VAL A 184 -29.00 -17.80 -11.68
C VAL A 184 -29.63 -17.49 -10.33
N LEU A 185 -29.08 -16.49 -9.64
CA LEU A 185 -29.56 -16.02 -8.35
C LEU A 185 -30.39 -14.77 -8.60
N LYS A 186 -31.73 -14.90 -8.58
CA LYS A 186 -32.63 -13.74 -8.68
C LYS A 186 -32.68 -13.01 -7.34
N ASP A 187 -33.11 -13.70 -6.27
CA ASP A 187 -33.09 -13.19 -4.89
C ASP A 187 -32.62 -14.25 -3.86
N GLY A 188 -32.37 -15.49 -4.30
CA GLY A 188 -31.93 -16.58 -3.44
C GLY A 188 -30.43 -16.51 -3.06
N THR A 189 -30.05 -17.23 -2.00
CA THR A 189 -28.68 -17.29 -1.47
C THR A 189 -27.94 -18.52 -1.98
N VAL A 190 -26.65 -18.38 -2.31
CA VAL A 190 -25.72 -19.52 -2.41
C VAL A 190 -24.96 -19.66 -1.08
N SER A 191 -24.87 -20.87 -0.58
CA SER A 191 -24.16 -21.20 0.65
C SER A 191 -23.12 -22.27 0.43
N PHE A 192 -21.98 -22.17 1.10
CA PHE A 192 -20.97 -23.22 1.13
C PHE A 192 -20.85 -23.81 2.54
N TRP A 193 -20.82 -25.13 2.64
CA TRP A 193 -20.50 -25.84 3.88
C TRP A 193 -19.15 -26.55 3.73
N ASP A 194 -18.08 -25.76 3.68
CA ASP A 194 -16.70 -26.20 3.46
C ASP A 194 -16.54 -27.15 2.26
N THR A 195 -16.30 -26.57 1.09
CA THR A 195 -15.99 -27.32 -0.13
C THR A 195 -14.48 -27.40 -0.41
N ASN A 196 -13.63 -27.41 0.63
CA ASN A 196 -12.17 -27.43 0.52
C ASN A 196 -11.67 -28.39 -0.59
N GLN A 197 -10.84 -27.85 -1.49
CA GLN A 197 -10.26 -28.52 -2.67
C GLN A 197 -11.27 -29.13 -3.66
N ARG A 198 -12.55 -28.78 -3.56
CA ARG A 198 -13.62 -29.23 -4.47
C ARG A 198 -14.32 -28.00 -5.06
N PRO A 199 -13.66 -27.30 -6.00
CA PRO A 199 -14.19 -26.08 -6.57
C PRO A 199 -15.49 -26.33 -7.34
N LEU A 200 -16.36 -25.32 -7.36
CA LEU A 200 -17.58 -25.31 -8.13
C LEU A 200 -17.27 -24.87 -9.57
N PRO A 201 -17.50 -25.73 -10.58
CA PRO A 201 -17.09 -25.41 -11.96
C PRO A 201 -18.12 -24.58 -12.73
N TYR A 202 -19.33 -24.39 -12.19
CA TYR A 202 -20.45 -23.81 -12.93
C TYR A 202 -20.38 -22.28 -13.04
N LYS A 203 -21.04 -21.72 -14.06
CA LYS A 203 -21.23 -20.28 -14.19
C LYS A 203 -22.25 -19.78 -13.15
N LEU A 204 -21.91 -18.77 -12.37
CA LEU A 204 -22.82 -18.13 -11.42
C LEU A 204 -23.19 -16.72 -11.89
N VAL A 205 -24.48 -16.44 -11.96
CA VAL A 205 -25.02 -15.13 -12.36
C VAL A 205 -25.86 -14.56 -11.23
N PHE A 206 -25.41 -13.45 -10.66
CA PHE A 206 -26.08 -12.74 -9.58
C PHE A 206 -26.89 -11.57 -10.15
N GLU A 207 -28.21 -11.76 -10.19
CA GLU A 207 -29.18 -10.70 -10.47
C GLU A 207 -29.85 -10.17 -9.19
N GLY A 208 -29.32 -10.58 -8.02
CA GLY A 208 -29.71 -10.24 -6.66
C GLY A 208 -29.21 -11.33 -5.70
N GLY A 209 -29.82 -11.44 -4.52
CA GLY A 209 -29.48 -12.47 -3.53
C GLY A 209 -28.14 -12.26 -2.78
N ALA A 210 -27.52 -13.35 -2.30
CA ALA A 210 -26.32 -13.32 -1.46
C ALA A 210 -25.44 -14.58 -1.64
N ILE A 211 -24.16 -14.48 -1.26
CA ILE A 211 -23.34 -15.66 -0.91
C ILE A 211 -23.09 -15.67 0.60
N LYS A 212 -23.06 -16.87 1.17
CA LYS A 212 -22.61 -17.09 2.55
C LYS A 212 -21.77 -18.35 2.63
N ALA A 213 -20.95 -18.44 3.67
CA ALA A 213 -20.24 -19.66 4.04
C ALA A 213 -20.66 -20.07 5.44
N GLY A 214 -21.15 -21.30 5.60
CA GLY A 214 -21.37 -21.92 6.89
C GLY A 214 -20.09 -22.51 7.50
N ALA A 215 -19.09 -22.83 6.67
CA ALA A 215 -17.79 -23.38 7.06
C ALA A 215 -16.73 -23.15 5.96
N GLY A 216 -15.46 -23.44 6.26
CA GLY A 216 -14.34 -23.36 5.31
C GLY A 216 -13.50 -22.09 5.50
N LYS A 217 -12.19 -22.27 5.69
CA LYS A 217 -11.22 -21.18 5.93
C LYS A 217 -9.98 -21.38 5.08
N GLY A 218 -9.35 -20.28 4.71
CA GLY A 218 -8.14 -20.27 3.90
C GLY A 218 -8.41 -20.30 2.40
N PRO A 219 -7.34 -20.18 1.59
CA PRO A 219 -7.43 -19.95 0.15
C PRO A 219 -8.00 -21.12 -0.63
N ASP A 220 -8.04 -22.33 -0.08
CA ASP A 220 -8.51 -23.53 -0.79
C ASP A 220 -9.99 -23.88 -0.52
N SER A 221 -10.68 -23.07 0.29
CA SER A 221 -12.06 -23.31 0.71
C SER A 221 -13.06 -22.49 -0.10
N ASN A 222 -14.22 -23.08 -0.41
CA ASN A 222 -15.38 -22.41 -1.00
C ASN A 222 -15.04 -21.72 -2.33
N LEU A 223 -14.37 -22.47 -3.20
CA LEU A 223 -13.88 -22.01 -4.49
C LEU A 223 -14.93 -22.17 -5.59
N ILE A 224 -15.01 -21.19 -6.47
CA ILE A 224 -15.75 -21.19 -7.73
C ILE A 224 -14.73 -21.00 -8.85
N THR A 225 -14.57 -22.01 -9.70
CA THR A 225 -13.66 -21.97 -10.87
C THR A 225 -14.38 -21.62 -12.16
N GLY A 226 -15.72 -21.71 -12.18
CA GLY A 226 -16.52 -21.20 -13.29
C GLY A 226 -16.61 -19.66 -13.30
N PRO A 227 -17.11 -19.06 -14.39
CA PRO A 227 -17.30 -17.61 -14.48
C PRO A 227 -18.31 -17.07 -13.47
N VAL A 228 -18.08 -15.87 -12.96
CA VAL A 228 -18.99 -15.16 -12.05
C VAL A 228 -19.42 -13.83 -12.65
N GLU A 229 -20.72 -13.56 -12.70
CA GLU A 229 -21.30 -12.30 -13.16
C GLU A 229 -22.09 -11.60 -12.05
N ILE A 230 -21.75 -10.34 -11.75
CA ILE A 230 -22.47 -9.50 -10.78
C ILE A 230 -23.24 -8.43 -11.53
N ASN A 231 -24.54 -8.65 -11.75
CA ASN A 231 -25.41 -7.80 -12.56
C ASN A 231 -26.36 -6.91 -11.74
N LYS A 232 -26.45 -7.12 -10.42
CA LYS A 232 -27.07 -6.19 -9.46
C LYS A 232 -26.17 -6.02 -8.23
N GLU A 233 -26.42 -4.97 -7.44
CA GLU A 233 -25.72 -4.79 -6.17
C GLU A 233 -25.84 -6.05 -5.32
N TRP A 234 -24.69 -6.49 -4.83
CA TRP A 234 -24.56 -7.79 -4.22
C TRP A 234 -23.63 -7.74 -3.01
N THR A 235 -23.93 -8.59 -2.03
CA THR A 235 -23.25 -8.56 -0.73
C THR A 235 -22.83 -9.95 -0.27
N ILE A 236 -21.59 -10.07 0.16
CA ILE A 236 -21.07 -11.22 0.89
C ILE A 236 -21.43 -11.05 2.36
N TRP A 237 -22.19 -11.98 2.92
CA TRP A 237 -22.62 -11.94 4.32
C TRP A 237 -21.70 -12.78 5.24
N PRO A 238 -21.55 -12.37 6.52
CA PRO A 238 -20.88 -13.17 7.53
C PRO A 238 -21.57 -14.53 7.70
N GLY A 239 -20.76 -15.54 7.99
CA GLY A 239 -21.22 -16.93 8.05
C GLY A 239 -22.21 -17.24 9.18
N TYR A 240 -22.63 -18.50 9.19
CA TYR A 240 -23.57 -19.05 10.17
C TYR A 240 -23.04 -18.91 11.62
N MET A 241 -23.89 -18.47 12.56
CA MET A 241 -23.65 -18.47 14.03
C MET A 241 -22.57 -17.53 14.60
N GLY A 242 -22.25 -16.41 13.93
CA GLY A 242 -21.36 -15.39 14.51
C GLY A 242 -19.86 -15.68 14.39
N TYR A 243 -19.47 -16.68 13.58
CA TYR A 243 -18.08 -16.89 13.19
C TYR A 243 -17.72 -15.97 12.01
N SER A 244 -16.91 -14.94 12.26
CA SER A 244 -16.70 -13.82 11.33
C SER A 244 -15.54 -13.95 10.34
N LYS A 245 -15.01 -15.15 10.04
CA LYS A 245 -13.75 -15.31 9.27
C LYS A 245 -13.74 -16.52 8.33
N TYR A 246 -14.72 -16.66 7.43
CA TYR A 246 -14.71 -17.69 6.39
C TYR A 246 -14.22 -17.16 5.05
N SER A 247 -13.81 -18.07 4.19
CA SER A 247 -13.19 -17.77 2.90
C SER A 247 -14.13 -18.05 1.74
N TYR A 248 -13.96 -17.30 0.66
CA TYR A 248 -14.67 -17.43 -0.62
C TYR A 248 -13.66 -17.25 -1.74
N GLY A 249 -13.77 -18.00 -2.84
CA GLY A 249 -12.87 -17.82 -3.97
C GLY A 249 -13.58 -17.71 -5.30
N PHE A 250 -13.36 -16.63 -6.04
CA PHE A 250 -13.71 -16.53 -7.46
C PHE A 250 -12.42 -16.69 -8.27
N MET A 251 -12.17 -17.94 -8.68
CA MET A 251 -10.96 -18.35 -9.37
C MET A 251 -11.11 -18.28 -10.89
N GLY A 252 -12.36 -18.35 -11.39
CA GLY A 252 -12.69 -18.07 -12.78
C GLY A 252 -12.83 -16.56 -13.08
N PRO A 253 -13.11 -16.17 -14.34
CA PRO A 253 -13.36 -14.78 -14.71
C PRO A 253 -14.49 -14.14 -13.90
N LEU A 254 -14.28 -12.92 -13.43
CA LEU A 254 -15.28 -12.11 -12.73
C LEU A 254 -15.72 -10.94 -13.62
N ALA A 255 -16.97 -10.91 -14.06
CA ALA A 255 -17.59 -9.75 -14.68
C ALA A 255 -18.32 -8.92 -13.61
N LEU A 256 -17.68 -7.85 -13.16
CA LEU A 256 -18.18 -6.94 -12.13
C LEU A 256 -18.90 -5.77 -12.80
N ASN A 257 -20.19 -5.94 -13.10
CA ASN A 257 -21.01 -4.92 -13.77
C ASN A 257 -21.73 -3.98 -12.77
N GLN A 258 -21.78 -4.36 -11.50
CA GLN A 258 -22.42 -3.61 -10.41
C GLN A 258 -21.56 -3.65 -9.14
N LYS A 259 -22.11 -3.22 -8.01
CA LYS A 259 -21.41 -3.16 -6.72
C LYS A 259 -21.32 -4.54 -6.06
N LEU A 260 -20.10 -4.96 -5.70
CA LEU A 260 -19.78 -6.09 -4.85
C LEU A 260 -19.35 -5.56 -3.47
N ASN A 261 -20.20 -5.76 -2.47
CA ASN A 261 -19.96 -5.40 -1.08
C ASN A 261 -19.41 -6.62 -0.33
N MET A 262 -18.20 -6.50 0.19
CA MET A 262 -17.66 -7.43 1.17
C MET A 262 -17.89 -6.84 2.56
N MET A 263 -18.75 -7.49 3.36
CA MET A 263 -19.02 -7.08 4.74
C MET A 263 -18.41 -8.07 5.72
N GLU A 264 -17.91 -7.54 6.84
CA GLU A 264 -17.43 -8.30 8.01
C GLU A 264 -16.22 -9.22 7.73
N GLY A 265 -15.47 -9.62 8.77
CA GLY A 265 -14.05 -10.07 8.71
C GLY A 265 -13.66 -11.34 7.92
N GLY A 266 -14.40 -11.75 6.89
CA GLY A 266 -14.07 -12.86 5.98
C GLY A 266 -12.93 -12.55 5.00
N THR A 267 -12.67 -13.48 4.09
CA THR A 267 -11.69 -13.30 3.00
C THR A 267 -12.29 -13.68 1.65
N LEU A 268 -12.25 -12.77 0.69
CA LEU A 268 -12.57 -13.05 -0.71
C LEU A 268 -11.28 -13.15 -1.51
N TYR A 269 -11.04 -14.31 -2.12
CA TYR A 269 -9.94 -14.55 -3.03
C TYR A 269 -10.40 -14.34 -4.47
N LEU A 270 -9.70 -13.49 -5.22
CA LEU A 270 -9.93 -13.25 -6.64
C LEU A 270 -8.70 -13.75 -7.42
N GLY A 271 -8.90 -14.81 -8.21
CA GLY A 271 -7.84 -15.53 -8.93
C GLY A 271 -7.98 -15.54 -10.45
N GLY A 272 -9.06 -14.94 -10.97
CA GLY A 272 -9.30 -14.79 -12.41
C GLY A 272 -9.30 -13.33 -12.86
N PRO A 273 -9.33 -13.07 -14.18
CA PRO A 273 -9.44 -11.72 -14.73
C PRO A 273 -10.73 -11.04 -14.28
N ILE A 274 -10.65 -9.74 -13.98
CA ILE A 274 -11.78 -8.93 -13.49
C ILE A 274 -12.18 -7.95 -14.59
N THR A 275 -13.36 -8.11 -15.18
CA THR A 275 -13.85 -7.21 -16.23
C THR A 275 -15.06 -6.41 -15.75
N GLY A 276 -15.49 -5.46 -16.58
CA GLY A 276 -16.58 -4.53 -16.26
C GLY A 276 -16.10 -3.18 -15.72
N GLY A 277 -17.04 -2.41 -15.15
CA GLY A 277 -16.81 -1.08 -14.59
C GLY A 277 -17.53 -0.87 -13.26
N GLY A 278 -17.85 -1.96 -12.57
CA GLY A 278 -18.53 -1.95 -11.28
C GLY A 278 -17.63 -1.53 -10.12
N GLN A 279 -18.17 -1.66 -8.91
CA GLN A 279 -17.52 -1.22 -7.68
C GLN A 279 -17.22 -2.40 -6.78
N LEU A 280 -15.99 -2.48 -6.26
CA LEU A 280 -15.62 -3.32 -5.14
C LEU A 280 -15.58 -2.47 -3.87
N LEU A 281 -16.51 -2.73 -2.93
CA LEU A 281 -16.56 -2.04 -1.64
C LEU A 281 -16.22 -3.03 -0.52
N VAL A 282 -15.19 -2.70 0.27
CA VAL A 282 -14.72 -3.55 1.38
C VAL A 282 -14.97 -2.88 2.73
N THR A 283 -15.71 -3.55 3.60
CA THR A 283 -16.14 -3.05 4.91
C THR A 283 -16.01 -4.12 6.01
N GLY A 284 -16.27 -3.76 7.27
CA GLY A 284 -16.32 -4.70 8.40
C GLY A 284 -15.04 -5.50 8.71
N LEU A 285 -13.87 -4.99 8.35
CA LEU A 285 -12.55 -5.63 8.37
C LEU A 285 -12.38 -6.81 7.41
N GLY A 286 -13.25 -6.91 6.39
CA GLY A 286 -13.12 -7.87 5.30
C GLY A 286 -11.79 -7.71 4.56
N LEU A 287 -11.26 -8.82 4.05
CA LEU A 287 -10.05 -8.87 3.23
C LEU A 287 -10.38 -9.35 1.81
N VAL A 288 -10.09 -8.54 0.80
CA VAL A 288 -10.03 -9.03 -0.59
C VAL A 288 -8.59 -9.31 -0.95
N SER A 289 -8.27 -10.56 -1.28
CA SER A 289 -6.96 -10.97 -1.76
C SER A 289 -7.05 -11.21 -3.27
N ILE A 290 -6.36 -10.37 -4.03
CA ILE A 290 -6.28 -10.48 -5.48
C ILE A 290 -4.95 -11.17 -5.78
N THR A 291 -5.01 -12.37 -6.36
CA THR A 291 -3.84 -13.27 -6.55
C THR A 291 -3.52 -13.55 -8.02
N ASN A 292 -4.44 -13.27 -8.93
CA ASN A 292 -4.18 -13.33 -10.37
C ASN A 292 -5.24 -12.52 -11.13
N ALA A 293 -5.03 -11.20 -11.21
CA ALA A 293 -5.77 -10.31 -12.10
C ALA A 293 -4.88 -9.98 -13.29
N GLN A 294 -5.31 -10.36 -14.50
CA GLN A 294 -4.74 -9.82 -15.73
C GLN A 294 -5.75 -8.85 -16.32
N ASP A 295 -5.26 -7.64 -16.60
CA ASP A 295 -5.94 -6.61 -17.39
C ASP A 295 -7.37 -6.34 -16.91
N ALA A 296 -7.47 -5.86 -15.67
CA ALA A 296 -8.77 -5.54 -15.12
C ALA A 296 -9.40 -4.36 -15.86
N GLY A 297 -10.69 -4.46 -16.16
CA GLY A 297 -11.48 -3.31 -16.58
C GLY A 297 -11.40 -2.15 -15.57
N SER A 298 -11.99 -1.00 -15.90
CA SER A 298 -11.97 0.23 -15.10
C SER A 298 -12.79 0.08 -13.80
N VAL A 299 -12.30 -0.69 -12.81
CA VAL A 299 -13.00 -1.00 -11.54
C VAL A 299 -12.86 0.15 -10.54
N THR A 300 -13.92 0.44 -9.80
CA THR A 300 -13.88 1.36 -8.66
C THR A 300 -13.64 0.61 -7.37
N LEU A 301 -12.61 1.00 -6.62
CA LEU A 301 -12.26 0.41 -5.33
C LEU A 301 -12.54 1.38 -4.17
N GLY A 302 -13.32 0.92 -3.19
CA GLY A 302 -13.57 1.62 -1.94
C GLY A 302 -13.32 0.75 -0.71
N MET A 303 -12.65 1.31 0.30
CA MET A 303 -12.45 0.69 1.61
C MET A 303 -12.96 1.63 2.71
N THR A 304 -14.09 1.28 3.32
CA THR A 304 -14.64 2.07 4.44
C THR A 304 -14.22 1.51 5.78
N ARG A 305 -14.06 0.19 5.89
CA ARG A 305 -13.46 -0.51 7.03
C ARG A 305 -12.88 -1.81 6.48
N GLY A 306 -11.97 -1.75 5.53
CA GLY A 306 -11.64 -2.89 4.66
C GLY A 306 -10.17 -3.01 4.30
N ARG A 307 -9.78 -4.20 3.88
CA ARG A 307 -8.41 -4.51 3.48
C ARG A 307 -8.40 -5.10 2.07
N VAL A 308 -7.43 -4.69 1.28
CA VAL A 308 -7.16 -5.31 -0.01
C VAL A 308 -5.68 -5.65 -0.10
N GLU A 309 -5.40 -6.88 -0.42
CA GLU A 309 -4.06 -7.37 -0.75
C GLU A 309 -3.98 -7.65 -2.24
N LEU A 310 -2.96 -7.09 -2.88
CA LEU A 310 -2.63 -7.31 -4.27
C LEU A 310 -1.30 -8.05 -4.35
N ASP A 311 -1.35 -9.23 -4.95
CA ASP A 311 -0.19 -10.11 -5.11
C ASP A 311 -0.08 -10.65 -6.55
N VAL A 312 -0.02 -9.75 -7.56
CA VAL A 312 -0.30 -10.11 -8.98
C VAL A 312 0.61 -9.44 -10.02
N GLY A 313 0.23 -9.53 -11.30
CA GLY A 313 0.70 -8.70 -12.43
C GLY A 313 0.07 -7.30 -12.44
N GLU A 314 -0.65 -6.87 -13.48
CA GLU A 314 -1.22 -5.51 -13.58
C GLU A 314 -2.71 -5.45 -13.21
N ILE A 315 -3.11 -4.47 -12.38
CA ILE A 315 -4.50 -4.09 -12.12
C ILE A 315 -4.72 -2.60 -12.39
N ARG A 316 -5.88 -2.28 -12.96
CA ARG A 316 -6.31 -0.92 -13.25
C ARG A 316 -7.51 -0.54 -12.40
N PHE A 317 -7.40 0.57 -11.68
CA PHE A 317 -8.52 1.16 -10.95
C PHE A 317 -8.92 2.49 -11.60
N HIS A 318 -10.21 2.64 -11.85
CA HIS A 318 -10.79 3.93 -12.23
C HIS A 318 -10.80 4.92 -11.08
N MET A 319 -11.14 4.41 -9.90
CA MET A 319 -11.22 5.16 -8.66
C MET A 319 -10.60 4.31 -7.57
N PHE A 320 -9.80 4.93 -6.72
CA PHE A 320 -9.12 4.28 -5.62
C PHE A 320 -9.34 5.09 -4.36
N ARG A 321 -10.03 4.49 -3.39
CA ARG A 321 -10.36 5.12 -2.11
C ARG A 321 -10.03 4.17 -0.96
N CYS A 322 -8.92 4.46 -0.28
CA CYS A 322 -8.45 3.67 0.86
C CYS A 322 -8.70 4.45 2.15
N GLY A 323 -9.66 4.02 2.98
CA GLY A 323 -10.08 4.78 4.15
C GLY A 323 -11.06 5.89 3.74
N HIS A 324 -12.26 5.49 3.32
CA HIS A 324 -13.30 6.36 2.79
C HIS A 324 -14.64 6.12 3.48
N GLY A 325 -15.27 7.17 3.99
CA GLY A 325 -16.63 7.15 4.52
C GLY A 325 -16.84 8.30 5.49
N ASP A 326 -18.09 8.74 5.65
CA ASP A 326 -18.44 9.70 6.69
C ASP A 326 -18.48 8.99 8.04
N HIS A 327 -17.83 9.56 9.06
CA HIS A 327 -18.02 9.13 10.44
C HIS A 327 -19.37 9.67 10.96
N LYS A 328 -20.23 8.77 11.45
CA LYS A 328 -21.44 9.12 12.20
C LYS A 328 -21.22 8.79 13.67
N ASP A 329 -21.74 9.62 14.57
CA ASP A 329 -21.60 9.41 16.01
C ASP A 329 -22.12 8.02 16.41
N GLY A 330 -21.26 7.24 17.06
CA GLY A 330 -21.55 5.86 17.48
C GLY A 330 -21.09 4.78 16.50
N ASP A 331 -20.76 5.12 15.26
CA ASP A 331 -20.17 4.19 14.30
C ASP A 331 -18.64 4.10 14.48
N PRO A 332 -18.03 2.92 14.31
CA PRO A 332 -16.58 2.83 14.28
C PRO A 332 -15.99 3.62 13.10
N TRP A 333 -14.82 4.21 13.32
CA TRP A 333 -14.25 5.13 12.36
C TRP A 333 -13.86 4.46 11.04
N PRO A 334 -13.96 5.20 9.91
CA PRO A 334 -13.58 4.66 8.62
C PRO A 334 -12.08 4.32 8.56
N PHE A 335 -11.78 3.10 8.14
CA PHE A 335 -10.44 2.55 8.02
C PHE A 335 -10.26 1.85 6.65
N GLY A 336 -9.10 2.02 6.02
CA GLY A 336 -8.74 1.24 4.85
C GLY A 336 -7.28 0.87 4.85
N ALA A 337 -6.98 -0.34 4.40
CA ALA A 337 -5.62 -0.78 4.14
C ALA A 337 -5.49 -1.38 2.75
N PHE A 338 -4.51 -0.89 1.99
CA PHE A 338 -4.13 -1.46 0.70
C PHE A 338 -2.70 -1.96 0.77
N HIS A 339 -2.50 -3.26 0.52
CA HIS A 339 -1.21 -3.92 0.53
C HIS A 339 -0.85 -4.31 -0.90
N HIS A 340 -0.02 -3.49 -1.52
CA HIS A 340 0.55 -3.71 -2.84
C HIS A 340 1.84 -4.52 -2.72
N LYS A 341 1.72 -5.85 -2.72
CA LYS A 341 2.85 -6.78 -2.51
C LYS A 341 3.70 -6.90 -3.76
N ARG A 342 3.05 -7.12 -4.90
CA ARG A 342 3.67 -7.32 -6.22
C ARG A 342 2.73 -6.78 -7.29
N GLY A 343 3.30 -6.50 -8.46
CA GLY A 343 2.55 -6.15 -9.65
C GLY A 343 2.51 -4.67 -9.97
N ASP A 344 1.70 -4.30 -10.95
CA ASP A 344 1.51 -2.93 -11.37
C ASP A 344 0.09 -2.47 -11.01
N VAL A 345 -0.01 -1.32 -10.35
CA VAL A 345 -1.27 -0.66 -10.03
C VAL A 345 -1.36 0.60 -10.87
N VAL A 346 -2.28 0.60 -11.83
CA VAL A 346 -2.58 1.77 -12.66
C VAL A 346 -3.82 2.46 -12.11
N LEU A 347 -3.69 3.70 -11.68
CA LEU A 347 -4.81 4.52 -11.22
C LEU A 347 -5.20 5.46 -12.36
N SER A 348 -6.02 4.94 -13.29
CA SER A 348 -6.42 5.64 -14.50
C SER A 348 -7.74 6.38 -14.29
N ASN A 349 -7.63 7.60 -13.78
CA ASN A 349 -8.74 8.55 -13.77
C ASN A 349 -8.33 9.84 -14.45
N ASP A 350 -8.87 10.08 -15.64
CA ASP A 350 -8.53 11.27 -16.39
C ASP A 350 -9.51 12.44 -16.11
N ALA A 351 -10.50 12.26 -15.22
CA ALA A 351 -11.38 13.33 -14.75
C ALA A 351 -10.74 14.15 -13.61
N SER A 352 -10.76 15.47 -13.71
CA SER A 352 -9.97 16.37 -12.83
C SER A 352 -10.44 16.44 -11.37
N TRP A 353 -11.65 16.01 -11.05
CA TRP A 353 -12.22 16.09 -9.70
C TRP A 353 -12.14 14.79 -8.89
N GLU A 354 -11.94 13.64 -9.55
CA GLU A 354 -11.78 12.35 -8.86
C GLU A 354 -10.31 12.01 -8.69
N LYS A 355 -9.89 11.97 -7.43
CA LYS A 355 -8.50 11.85 -7.03
C LYS A 355 -8.32 10.58 -6.21
N PRO A 356 -7.42 9.67 -6.60
CA PRO A 356 -7.03 8.57 -5.73
C PRO A 356 -6.63 9.07 -4.35
N SER A 357 -7.17 8.44 -3.32
CA SER A 357 -7.02 8.92 -1.95
C SER A 357 -6.71 7.79 -0.97
N VAL A 358 -5.81 8.10 -0.03
CA VAL A 358 -5.49 7.31 1.15
C VAL A 358 -5.80 8.19 2.36
N GLY A 359 -6.95 7.95 2.99
CA GLY A 359 -7.60 8.87 3.92
C GLY A 359 -8.27 10.01 3.17
N GLU A 360 -9.56 9.89 2.86
CA GLU A 360 -10.27 10.88 2.03
C GLU A 360 -11.07 11.89 2.84
N LEU A 361 -12.01 11.39 3.65
CA LEU A 361 -13.02 12.18 4.33
C LEU A 361 -12.63 12.42 5.79
N GLY A 362 -13.24 13.42 6.43
CA GLY A 362 -12.94 13.76 7.82
C GLY A 362 -13.08 12.55 8.75
N GLY A 363 -12.10 12.33 9.61
CA GLY A 363 -12.07 11.18 10.52
C GLY A 363 -11.58 9.86 9.94
N SER A 364 -11.44 9.75 8.62
CA SER A 364 -11.00 8.51 8.00
C SER A 364 -9.49 8.28 8.13
N PHE A 365 -9.08 7.02 8.14
CA PHE A 365 -7.69 6.62 8.06
C PHE A 365 -7.44 5.60 6.95
N GLY A 366 -6.56 5.95 6.03
CA GLY A 366 -6.06 5.05 5.00
C GLY A 366 -4.59 4.71 5.24
N THR A 367 -4.22 3.47 4.94
CA THR A 367 -2.81 3.05 4.86
C THR A 367 -2.55 2.30 3.55
N TYR A 368 -1.50 2.71 2.84
CA TYR A 368 -1.05 2.08 1.60
C TYR A 368 0.37 1.57 1.83
N THR A 369 0.60 0.27 1.67
CA THR A 369 1.92 -0.36 1.73
C THR A 369 2.31 -0.85 0.35
N PHE A 370 3.47 -0.40 -0.14
CA PHE A 370 4.03 -0.69 -1.47
C PHE A 370 5.37 -1.42 -1.33
N GLU A 371 5.37 -2.72 -1.63
CA GLU A 371 6.54 -3.58 -1.46
C GLU A 371 7.40 -3.61 -2.73
N VAL A 372 6.85 -4.04 -3.86
CA VAL A 372 7.54 -4.08 -5.16
C VAL A 372 6.55 -3.98 -6.32
N GLY A 373 7.03 -3.60 -7.50
CA GLY A 373 6.22 -3.43 -8.71
C GLY A 373 6.12 -1.96 -9.12
N GLY A 374 4.99 -1.56 -9.71
CA GLY A 374 4.79 -0.21 -10.25
C GLY A 374 3.51 0.45 -9.77
N LEU A 375 3.57 1.69 -9.29
CA LEU A 375 2.39 2.52 -9.01
C LEU A 375 2.33 3.66 -10.02
N TYR A 376 1.26 3.66 -10.81
CA TYR A 376 1.12 4.49 -11.99
C TYR A 376 -0.17 5.33 -11.99
N PRO A 377 -0.23 6.44 -11.23
CA PRO A 377 -1.37 7.34 -11.27
C PRO A 377 -1.36 8.20 -12.55
N THR A 378 -2.52 8.38 -13.20
CA THR A 378 -2.68 9.35 -14.30
C THR A 378 -3.10 10.75 -13.80
N ASN A 379 -3.47 10.86 -12.52
CA ASN A 379 -3.97 12.07 -11.86
C ASN A 379 -3.44 12.16 -10.42
N SER A 380 -3.64 13.29 -9.75
CA SER A 380 -3.11 13.57 -8.42
C SER A 380 -3.51 12.52 -7.39
N PHE A 381 -2.52 12.04 -6.65
CA PHE A 381 -2.67 11.07 -5.56
C PHE A 381 -2.65 11.80 -4.22
N TYR A 382 -3.70 11.64 -3.43
CA TYR A 382 -3.89 12.31 -2.14
C TYR A 382 -3.61 11.38 -0.98
N LEU A 383 -2.84 11.89 -0.03
CA LEU A 383 -2.65 11.31 1.28
C LEU A 383 -3.31 12.26 2.28
N ALA A 384 -4.36 11.81 2.97
CA ALA A 384 -5.15 12.60 3.92
C ALA A 384 -5.80 13.85 3.28
N GLN A 385 -6.85 13.68 2.46
CA GLN A 385 -7.41 14.73 1.63
C GLN A 385 -8.19 15.82 2.38
N SER A 386 -8.99 15.45 3.39
CA SER A 386 -9.89 16.40 4.09
C SER A 386 -9.41 16.70 5.51
N ALA A 387 -9.91 17.80 6.08
CA ALA A 387 -9.65 18.15 7.48
C ALA A 387 -9.94 16.96 8.40
N THR A 388 -9.05 16.70 9.37
CA THR A 388 -9.08 15.57 10.31
C THR A 388 -8.93 14.17 9.70
N SER A 389 -8.81 14.05 8.37
CA SER A 389 -8.46 12.77 7.75
C SER A 389 -6.98 12.44 7.98
N ARG A 390 -6.65 11.16 7.81
CA ARG A 390 -5.31 10.64 8.04
C ARG A 390 -4.89 9.66 6.97
N GLY A 391 -3.65 9.79 6.52
CA GLY A 391 -3.12 8.97 5.44
C GLY A 391 -1.70 8.51 5.72
N PHE A 392 -1.45 7.21 5.54
CA PHE A 392 -0.10 6.66 5.62
C PHE A 392 0.28 5.98 4.30
N PHE A 393 1.43 6.33 3.74
CA PHE A 393 1.99 5.69 2.56
C PHE A 393 3.38 5.16 2.87
N ARG A 394 3.54 3.84 2.84
CA ARG A 394 4.80 3.13 3.08
C ARG A 394 5.27 2.53 1.77
N GLN A 395 6.52 2.82 1.38
CA GLN A 395 7.17 2.19 0.24
C GLN A 395 8.48 1.54 0.68
N ARG A 396 8.68 0.27 0.32
CA ARG A 396 9.92 -0.48 0.57
C ARG A 396 10.67 -0.83 -0.71
N GLY A 397 10.04 -0.68 -1.87
CA GLY A 397 10.62 -0.98 -3.17
C GLY A 397 9.77 -0.47 -4.34
N GLY A 398 9.98 -1.05 -5.52
CA GLY A 398 9.23 -0.73 -6.73
C GLY A 398 9.48 0.67 -7.29
N ARG A 399 8.62 1.07 -8.25
CA ARG A 399 8.66 2.37 -8.91
C ARG A 399 7.31 3.09 -8.82
N LEU A 400 7.31 4.36 -8.42
CA LEU A 400 6.16 5.25 -8.58
C LEU A 400 6.45 6.24 -9.72
N GLU A 401 5.53 6.33 -10.68
CA GLU A 401 5.62 7.28 -11.79
C GLU A 401 4.24 7.82 -12.17
N PHE A 402 4.10 9.13 -12.38
CA PHE A 402 2.87 9.68 -12.94
C PHE A 402 2.83 9.45 -14.46
N LEU A 403 1.89 8.63 -14.91
CA LEU A 403 1.64 8.46 -16.34
C LEU A 403 0.99 9.72 -16.92
N LYS A 404 1.17 9.92 -18.23
CA LYS A 404 0.52 11.03 -18.96
C LYS A 404 -1.00 10.93 -18.84
N ASN A 405 -1.63 11.99 -18.33
CA ASN A 405 -3.08 12.16 -18.37
C ASN A 405 -3.53 12.38 -19.83
N GLN A 406 -4.43 11.53 -20.35
CA GLN A 406 -4.82 11.57 -21.76
C GLN A 406 -5.85 12.68 -22.05
N ASN A 407 -6.64 13.10 -21.05
CA ASN A 407 -7.72 14.07 -21.25
C ASN A 407 -7.33 15.52 -20.94
N THR A 408 -6.14 15.75 -20.40
CA THR A 408 -5.67 17.10 -20.11
C THR A 408 -4.25 17.32 -20.63
N ASN A 409 -4.07 18.34 -21.47
CA ASN A 409 -2.75 18.94 -21.71
C ASN A 409 -2.24 19.71 -20.46
N ASN A 410 -3.03 19.70 -19.39
CA ASN A 410 -2.86 20.47 -18.19
C ASN A 410 -2.22 19.58 -17.11
N HIS A 411 -0.90 19.69 -16.97
CA HIS A 411 -0.13 18.96 -15.96
C HIS A 411 -0.43 19.37 -14.51
N TRP A 412 -1.29 20.36 -14.25
CA TRP A 412 -1.58 20.83 -12.89
C TRP A 412 -2.25 19.75 -12.01
N TYR A 413 -2.85 18.72 -12.62
CA TYR A 413 -3.55 17.61 -11.98
C TYR A 413 -2.72 16.32 -11.83
N GLN A 414 -1.39 16.40 -11.76
CA GLN A 414 -0.56 15.22 -11.46
C GLN A 414 0.40 15.57 -10.33
N ARG A 415 -0.07 15.48 -9.10
CA ARG A 415 0.69 15.78 -7.89
C ARG A 415 0.55 14.66 -6.89
N PHE A 416 1.63 14.38 -6.18
CA PHE A 416 1.57 13.63 -4.95
C PHE A 416 1.32 14.62 -3.81
N GLN A 417 0.11 14.61 -3.25
CA GLN A 417 -0.35 15.60 -2.29
C GLN A 417 -0.41 14.98 -0.89
N ILE A 418 0.48 15.44 -0.02
CA ILE A 418 0.68 14.99 1.36
C ILE A 418 -0.01 15.99 2.26
N ALA A 419 -1.15 15.59 2.79
CA ALA A 419 -2.19 16.41 3.40
C ALA A 419 -2.87 17.38 2.43
N GLY A 420 -4.18 17.17 2.28
CA GLY A 420 -5.07 17.94 1.43
C GLY A 420 -5.63 19.19 2.09
N CYS A 421 -5.92 19.18 3.39
CA CYS A 421 -6.36 20.32 4.21
C CYS A 421 -6.45 19.89 5.68
N ASP A 422 -5.82 20.60 6.63
CA ASP A 422 -5.82 20.35 8.09
C ASP A 422 -5.86 18.86 8.50
N ALA A 423 -5.00 18.06 7.86
CA ALA A 423 -4.96 16.61 7.93
C ALA A 423 -3.60 16.11 8.44
N GLN A 424 -3.51 14.86 8.88
CA GLN A 424 -2.21 14.23 9.21
C GLN A 424 -1.82 13.25 8.12
N ALA A 425 -0.62 13.42 7.56
CA ALA A 425 -0.14 12.55 6.49
C ALA A 425 1.31 12.12 6.74
N SER A 426 1.60 10.87 6.43
CA SER A 426 2.94 10.28 6.57
C SER A 426 3.34 9.52 5.31
N PHE A 427 4.37 9.98 4.64
CA PHE A 427 5.03 9.28 3.54
C PHE A 427 6.37 8.74 4.04
N VAL A 428 6.59 7.44 3.92
CA VAL A 428 7.85 6.79 4.36
C VAL A 428 8.36 5.83 3.29
N GLN A 429 9.54 6.09 2.75
CA GLN A 429 10.22 5.28 1.75
C GLN A 429 11.54 4.72 2.29
N THR A 430 11.71 3.40 2.24
CA THR A 430 12.93 2.67 2.63
C THR A 430 13.42 1.72 1.53
N GLY A 431 13.14 2.10 0.28
CA GLY A 431 13.67 1.48 -0.92
C GLY A 431 12.84 1.88 -2.14
N GLY A 432 13.33 1.53 -3.33
CA GLY A 432 12.67 1.81 -4.59
C GLY A 432 12.88 3.24 -5.09
N THR A 433 12.24 3.57 -6.21
CA THR A 433 12.45 4.82 -6.93
C THR A 433 11.14 5.52 -7.22
N ASN A 434 11.05 6.81 -6.91
CA ASN A 434 9.93 7.64 -7.34
C ASN A 434 10.45 8.63 -8.39
N ASP A 435 9.85 8.60 -9.57
CA ASP A 435 10.14 9.54 -10.63
C ASP A 435 8.87 10.32 -10.95
N VAL A 436 8.74 11.47 -10.30
CA VAL A 436 7.62 12.40 -10.53
C VAL A 436 8.08 13.64 -11.30
N LEU A 437 9.11 13.50 -12.13
CA LEU A 437 9.56 14.54 -13.06
C LEU A 437 8.57 14.66 -14.23
N SER A 438 8.36 15.88 -14.73
CA SER A 438 7.70 16.07 -16.02
C SER A 438 8.68 15.95 -17.18
N ALA A 439 8.17 15.47 -18.32
CA ALA A 439 8.93 15.26 -19.54
C ALA A 439 9.64 16.52 -20.06
N ASN A 440 9.13 17.71 -19.75
CA ASN A 440 9.76 18.97 -20.13
C ASN A 440 10.68 19.44 -19.00
N THR A 441 11.99 19.49 -19.28
CA THR A 441 13.01 20.18 -18.45
C THR A 441 12.89 21.71 -18.52
N TRP A 442 12.23 22.23 -19.57
CA TRP A 442 11.89 23.63 -19.77
C TRP A 442 10.85 24.11 -18.74
N GLN A 443 11.25 24.20 -17.48
CA GLN A 443 10.61 25.12 -16.56
C GLN A 443 11.20 26.49 -16.86
N SER A 444 10.34 27.39 -17.35
CA SER A 444 10.68 28.81 -17.52
C SER A 444 11.42 29.31 -16.27
N ALA A 445 12.43 30.17 -16.48
CA ALA A 445 13.12 30.86 -15.39
C ALA A 445 12.17 31.76 -14.55
N THR A 446 10.89 31.87 -14.93
CA THR A 446 9.87 32.64 -14.23
C THR A 446 9.09 31.80 -13.20
N ARG A 447 8.82 32.43 -12.06
CA ARG A 447 8.14 31.89 -10.87
C ARG A 447 6.84 31.13 -11.13
N ASN A 448 6.08 31.46 -12.18
CA ASN A 448 4.70 30.99 -12.39
C ASN A 448 4.58 29.63 -13.09
N ASP A 449 5.67 29.07 -13.62
CA ASP A 449 5.64 27.84 -14.44
C ASP A 449 6.22 26.60 -13.72
N VAL A 450 6.55 26.72 -12.43
CA VAL A 450 7.07 25.56 -11.66
C VAL A 450 5.96 24.55 -11.40
N LYS A 451 6.20 23.31 -11.79
CA LYS A 451 5.31 22.18 -11.52
C LYS A 451 5.60 21.62 -10.12
N TRP A 452 4.83 22.04 -9.13
CA TRP A 452 4.87 21.48 -7.77
C TRP A 452 4.27 20.07 -7.74
N ARG A 453 5.06 19.07 -8.15
CA ARG A 453 4.70 17.66 -8.28
C ARG A 453 4.57 16.95 -6.94
N THR A 454 5.24 17.44 -5.91
CA THR A 454 5.10 16.97 -4.53
C THR A 454 4.66 18.13 -3.68
N GLN A 455 3.56 17.99 -2.94
CA GLN A 455 3.01 19.05 -2.12
C GLN A 455 2.86 18.55 -0.69
N PHE A 456 3.49 19.24 0.26
CA PHE A 456 3.58 18.86 1.66
C PHE A 456 2.88 19.92 2.52
N GLY A 457 1.63 19.62 2.90
CA GLY A 457 0.81 20.46 3.76
C GLY A 457 0.43 21.81 3.17
N VAL A 458 0.38 21.93 1.85
CA VAL A 458 0.13 23.20 1.13
C VAL A 458 -1.23 23.85 1.49
N TYR A 459 -2.15 23.13 2.13
CA TYR A 459 -3.44 23.66 2.60
C TYR A 459 -3.59 23.63 4.12
N GLY A 460 -2.47 23.68 4.84
CA GLY A 460 -2.45 23.61 6.30
C GLY A 460 -2.50 22.17 6.78
N ALA A 461 -1.65 21.84 7.75
CA ALA A 461 -1.61 20.51 8.35
C ALA A 461 -0.66 20.46 9.56
N PRO A 462 -1.05 19.80 10.65
CA PRO A 462 -0.15 19.45 11.74
C PRO A 462 0.51 18.07 11.52
N ASN A 463 1.66 17.84 12.16
CA ASN A 463 2.28 16.53 12.32
C ASN A 463 2.53 15.76 11.01
N LEU A 464 3.01 16.46 9.97
CA LEU A 464 3.35 15.81 8.70
C LEU A 464 4.71 15.12 8.75
N LEU A 465 4.80 13.99 8.06
CA LEU A 465 6.04 13.24 7.90
C LEU A 465 6.30 12.93 6.42
N PHE A 466 7.49 13.28 5.94
CA PHE A 466 8.07 12.76 4.72
C PHE A 466 9.45 12.19 5.07
N ALA A 467 9.59 10.86 5.06
CA ALA A 467 10.84 10.20 5.44
C ALA A 467 11.39 9.35 4.32
N LEU A 468 12.67 9.53 4.01
CA LEU A 468 13.46 8.70 3.12
C LEU A 468 14.59 8.08 3.94
N ALA A 469 14.80 6.78 3.83
CA ALA A 469 15.92 6.08 4.45
C ALA A 469 16.43 4.96 3.54
N ASP A 470 17.63 4.46 3.82
CA ASP A 470 18.36 3.46 3.04
C ASP A 470 18.90 3.96 1.68
N SER A 471 20.13 3.54 1.35
CA SER A 471 20.88 4.01 0.18
C SER A 471 20.28 3.64 -1.19
N ASN A 472 19.35 2.69 -1.23
CA ASN A 472 18.60 2.30 -2.44
C ASN A 472 17.30 3.10 -2.62
N THR A 473 17.02 4.08 -1.77
CA THR A 473 15.86 4.97 -1.86
C THR A 473 16.19 6.22 -2.67
N ILE A 474 15.44 6.45 -3.75
CA ILE A 474 15.54 7.67 -4.55
C ILE A 474 14.15 8.27 -4.74
N TYR A 475 13.99 9.54 -4.38
CA TYR A 475 12.80 10.34 -4.66
C TYR A 475 13.16 11.51 -5.56
N LYS A 476 12.75 11.46 -6.83
CA LYS A 476 12.97 12.53 -7.83
C LYS A 476 11.68 13.29 -8.10
N THR A 477 11.71 14.61 -8.01
CA THR A 477 10.53 15.46 -8.26
C THR A 477 10.87 16.76 -8.99
N ASP A 478 9.90 17.31 -9.72
CA ASP A 478 10.03 18.67 -10.29
C ASP A 478 10.15 19.69 -9.15
N GLY A 479 9.03 20.06 -8.55
CA GLY A 479 8.99 20.90 -7.36
C GLY A 479 8.47 20.13 -6.16
N PHE A 480 9.21 20.24 -5.05
CA PHE A 480 8.75 19.88 -3.71
C PHE A 480 8.26 21.15 -3.01
N ALA A 481 6.94 21.30 -2.90
CA ALA A 481 6.29 22.40 -2.20
C ALA A 481 6.07 22.05 -0.73
N PHE A 482 6.35 22.97 0.19
CA PHE A 482 5.95 22.85 1.60
C PHE A 482 5.38 24.18 2.12
N GLY A 483 4.23 24.09 2.78
CA GLY A 483 3.49 25.25 3.24
C GLY A 483 2.98 26.18 2.13
N CYS A 484 2.28 27.23 2.55
CA CYS A 484 1.69 28.25 1.69
C CYS A 484 1.56 29.58 2.47
N GLU A 485 1.08 30.63 1.81
CA GLU A 485 0.94 31.96 2.44
C GLU A 485 -0.29 32.07 3.36
N THR A 486 -1.25 31.16 3.22
CA THR A 486 -2.56 31.25 3.89
C THR A 486 -2.69 30.36 5.12
N ASN A 487 -2.08 29.18 5.13
CA ASN A 487 -2.28 28.14 6.13
C ASN A 487 -0.98 27.70 6.81
N ARG A 488 -1.06 27.41 8.11
CA ARG A 488 0.09 26.94 8.91
C ARG A 488 0.37 25.47 8.63
N THR A 489 1.64 25.15 8.40
CA THR A 489 2.08 23.77 8.18
C THR A 489 3.15 23.39 9.17
N MET A 490 3.03 22.23 9.79
CA MET A 490 4.03 21.68 10.71
C MET A 490 4.41 20.27 10.29
N GLY A 491 5.70 20.01 10.15
CA GLY A 491 6.15 18.68 9.77
C GLY A 491 7.65 18.52 9.57
N VAL A 492 8.03 17.28 9.30
CA VAL A 492 9.42 16.86 9.16
C VAL A 492 9.63 16.19 7.82
N ILE A 493 10.64 16.67 7.09
CA ILE A 493 11.23 16.05 5.91
C ILE A 493 12.54 15.41 6.39
N ALA A 494 12.57 14.09 6.59
CA ALA A 494 13.74 13.35 7.06
C ALA A 494 14.41 12.62 5.90
N VAL A 495 15.73 12.79 5.72
CA VAL A 495 16.52 12.08 4.71
C VAL A 495 17.72 11.42 5.40
N ASN A 496 17.69 10.10 5.46
CA ASN A 496 18.58 9.30 6.29
C ASN A 496 19.34 8.26 5.48
N ASP A 497 20.48 7.79 6.03
CA ASP A 497 21.09 6.51 5.66
C ASP A 497 21.35 6.30 4.16
N GLY A 498 21.80 7.36 3.47
CA GLY A 498 22.16 7.34 2.06
C GLY A 498 20.98 7.56 1.10
N ALA A 499 19.75 7.69 1.59
CA ALA A 499 18.60 7.98 0.75
C ALA A 499 18.74 9.33 0.04
N THR A 500 18.21 9.41 -1.17
CA THR A 500 18.36 10.60 -2.04
C THR A 500 17.04 11.33 -2.24
N LEU A 501 16.99 12.60 -1.82
CA LEU A 501 15.96 13.56 -2.19
C LEU A 501 16.48 14.43 -3.34
N ALA A 502 15.98 14.17 -4.55
CA ALA A 502 16.34 14.91 -5.75
C ALA A 502 15.18 15.81 -6.19
N ALA A 503 15.44 17.09 -6.34
CA ALA A 503 14.42 18.06 -6.72
C ALA A 503 14.98 19.12 -7.66
N ARG A 504 14.18 19.55 -8.66
CA ARG A 504 14.49 20.76 -9.44
C ARG A 504 14.23 22.00 -8.60
N ARG A 505 13.18 22.01 -7.77
CA ARG A 505 12.79 23.11 -6.88
C ARG A 505 12.36 22.59 -5.50
N PHE A 506 12.63 23.36 -4.46
CA PHE A 506 12.31 23.04 -3.07
C PHE A 506 11.94 24.32 -2.31
N GLY A 507 10.66 24.51 -1.94
CA GLY A 507 10.20 25.75 -1.31
C GLY A 507 8.69 25.84 -1.05
N SER A 508 8.17 27.02 -0.68
CA SER A 508 6.72 27.27 -0.55
C SER A 508 6.01 27.43 -1.90
N GLN A 509 4.70 27.14 -1.97
CA GLN A 509 3.91 27.34 -3.19
C GLN A 509 3.78 28.84 -3.59
N ASP A 510 3.51 29.74 -2.65
CA ASP A 510 2.85 31.03 -2.98
C ASP A 510 3.70 32.31 -2.99
N ALA A 511 4.98 32.31 -2.61
CA ALA A 511 5.53 33.59 -2.08
C ALA A 511 6.43 33.35 -0.90
N THR A 512 5.67 33.13 0.15
CA THR A 512 6.03 33.24 1.54
C THR A 512 5.32 32.07 2.24
N MET A 513 5.70 31.83 3.48
CA MET A 513 4.97 30.90 4.33
C MET A 513 4.14 31.68 5.32
N LYS A 514 2.98 31.14 5.68
CA LYS A 514 2.14 31.66 6.75
C LYS A 514 2.93 31.69 8.05
N GLU A 515 2.80 32.77 8.80
CA GLU A 515 3.38 32.89 10.14
C GLU A 515 2.93 31.73 11.05
N GLY A 516 3.89 31.10 11.72
CA GLY A 516 3.68 29.89 12.53
C GLY A 516 3.79 28.58 11.77
N THR A 517 4.18 28.62 10.49
CA THR A 517 4.66 27.43 9.76
C THR A 517 6.01 26.99 10.36
N ASP A 518 6.17 25.69 10.59
CA ASP A 518 7.36 25.08 11.18
C ASP A 518 7.70 23.76 10.47
N ILE A 519 8.57 23.87 9.47
CA ILE A 519 9.07 22.76 8.68
C ILE A 519 10.54 22.51 9.02
N THR A 520 10.85 21.27 9.38
CA THR A 520 12.22 20.81 9.57
C THR A 520 12.65 19.90 8.43
N LEU A 521 13.76 20.24 7.76
CA LEU A 521 14.54 19.30 6.94
C LEU A 521 15.62 18.68 7.83
N SER A 522 15.47 17.40 8.16
CA SER A 522 16.40 16.63 8.97
C SER A 522 17.28 15.73 8.09
N LEU A 523 18.59 15.85 8.24
CA LEU A 523 19.59 15.17 7.41
C LEU A 523 20.50 14.34 8.29
N ASN A 524 20.45 13.01 8.17
CA ASN A 524 21.31 12.14 8.96
C ASN A 524 21.88 11.02 8.06
N GLY A 525 22.90 11.38 7.29
CA GLY A 525 23.52 10.54 6.26
C GLY A 525 22.78 10.55 4.93
N GLY A 526 21.75 11.40 4.78
CA GLY A 526 20.99 11.56 3.54
C GLY A 526 21.70 12.37 2.46
N VAL A 527 21.21 12.26 1.23
CA VAL A 527 21.69 12.96 0.03
C VAL A 527 20.64 13.95 -0.47
N LEU A 528 21.04 15.22 -0.60
CA LEU A 528 20.30 16.27 -1.28
C LEU A 528 20.86 16.45 -2.69
N ALA A 529 20.01 16.24 -3.70
CA ALA A 529 20.41 16.29 -5.09
C ALA A 529 19.67 17.41 -5.85
N PRO A 530 20.26 18.61 -5.99
CA PRO A 530 19.78 19.59 -6.94
C PRO A 530 19.83 19.09 -8.38
N LEU A 531 18.68 19.19 -9.05
CA LEU A 531 18.52 18.83 -10.45
C LEU A 531 18.52 20.07 -11.38
N PHE A 532 18.60 21.29 -10.83
CA PHE A 532 18.50 22.52 -11.61
C PHE A 532 19.47 23.61 -11.14
N HIS A 533 20.09 24.31 -12.11
CA HIS A 533 21.13 25.32 -11.89
C HIS A 533 20.63 26.58 -11.15
N GLY A 534 19.37 26.98 -11.38
CA GLY A 534 18.74 28.14 -10.73
C GLY A 534 18.47 27.96 -9.25
N GLY A 535 19.05 26.93 -8.63
CA GLY A 535 18.98 26.63 -7.22
C GLY A 535 17.70 25.95 -6.76
N TRP A 536 17.74 25.49 -5.52
CA TRP A 536 16.58 24.91 -4.82
C TRP A 536 15.50 25.96 -4.52
N ALA A 537 15.89 27.21 -4.27
CA ALA A 537 14.91 28.29 -4.20
C ALA A 537 14.49 28.75 -5.59
N ASN A 538 13.18 28.91 -5.80
CA ASN A 538 12.61 29.51 -7.00
C ASN A 538 12.73 31.05 -7.02
N ILE A 539 13.75 31.59 -6.37
CA ILE A 539 14.08 33.01 -6.27
C ILE A 539 15.59 33.15 -6.37
N GLY A 540 16.06 34.23 -7.01
CA GLY A 540 17.48 34.45 -7.23
C GLY A 540 18.18 34.98 -5.98
N PRO A 541 19.52 34.86 -5.91
CA PRO A 541 20.31 35.33 -4.75
C PRO A 541 20.28 36.85 -4.55
N GLY A 542 19.85 37.60 -5.57
CA GLY A 542 19.64 39.06 -5.49
C GLY A 542 18.25 39.47 -5.00
N ASP A 543 17.31 38.53 -4.84
CA ASP A 543 15.93 38.84 -4.46
C ASP A 543 15.79 38.96 -2.94
N GLU A 544 14.97 39.93 -2.50
CA GLU A 544 14.61 40.08 -1.09
C GLU A 544 13.91 38.80 -0.59
N GLY A 545 14.42 38.19 0.47
CA GLY A 545 13.86 36.96 1.03
C GLY A 545 14.50 35.66 0.54
N PHE A 546 15.56 35.70 -0.28
CA PHE A 546 16.30 34.51 -0.73
C PHE A 546 16.64 33.52 0.40
N LEU A 547 17.04 34.04 1.57
CA LEU A 547 17.40 33.24 2.74
C LEU A 547 16.27 33.02 3.75
N THR A 548 15.10 33.63 3.58
CA THR A 548 14.08 33.71 4.64
C THR A 548 12.66 33.37 4.20
N GLN A 549 12.27 33.61 2.95
CA GLN A 549 10.87 33.53 2.53
C GLN A 549 10.43 32.16 1.97
N ARG A 550 11.36 31.26 1.62
CA ARG A 550 11.05 30.01 0.90
C ARG A 550 11.90 28.80 1.30
N VAL A 551 12.48 28.83 2.49
CA VAL A 551 13.32 27.76 3.05
C VAL A 551 12.59 27.09 4.20
N PRO A 552 12.85 25.82 4.53
CA PRO A 552 12.37 25.26 5.79
C PRO A 552 12.83 26.14 6.96
N GLN A 553 12.01 26.25 8.00
CA GLN A 553 12.36 26.98 9.21
C GLN A 553 13.63 26.42 9.87
N HIS A 554 13.82 25.10 9.75
CA HIS A 554 14.97 24.39 10.29
C HIS A 554 15.58 23.45 9.25
N VAL A 555 16.90 23.50 9.10
CA VAL A 555 17.68 22.48 8.38
C VAL A 555 18.71 21.91 9.34
N VAL A 556 18.48 20.71 9.84
CA VAL A 556 19.28 20.09 10.91
C VAL A 556 20.12 18.97 10.34
N VAL A 557 21.43 18.98 10.63
CA VAL A 557 22.38 17.95 10.21
C VAL A 557 22.75 17.09 11.41
N GLY A 558 22.27 15.85 11.42
CA GLY A 558 22.55 14.86 12.46
C GLY A 558 23.97 14.29 12.41
N PRO A 559 24.30 13.37 13.34
CA PRO A 559 25.66 12.85 13.52
C PRO A 559 26.27 12.14 12.31
N LYS A 560 25.45 11.60 11.39
CA LYS A 560 25.93 10.96 10.16
C LYS A 560 26.24 11.95 9.03
N GLY A 561 25.98 13.25 9.23
CA GLY A 561 26.27 14.29 8.26
C GLY A 561 25.24 14.40 7.14
N ALA A 562 25.58 15.12 6.07
CA ALA A 562 24.74 15.28 4.89
C ALA A 562 25.58 15.35 3.61
N VAL A 563 25.03 14.86 2.50
CA VAL A 563 25.66 14.93 1.19
C VAL A 563 24.87 15.87 0.28
N ILE A 564 25.57 16.74 -0.43
CA ILE A 564 25.05 17.57 -1.52
C ILE A 564 25.63 17.01 -2.82
N ASP A 565 24.77 16.49 -3.68
CA ASP A 565 25.15 15.82 -4.93
C ASP A 565 24.64 16.59 -6.15
N THR A 566 25.57 17.16 -6.91
CA THR A 566 25.24 17.95 -8.10
C THR A 566 25.44 17.19 -9.41
N SER A 567 25.61 15.86 -9.36
CA SER A 567 25.91 15.03 -10.54
C SER A 567 24.86 15.14 -11.64
N ASP A 568 23.58 15.20 -11.26
CA ASP A 568 22.43 15.29 -12.17
C ASP A 568 21.95 16.75 -12.37
N CYS A 569 22.71 17.75 -11.91
CA CYS A 569 22.29 19.15 -11.98
C CYS A 569 22.46 19.72 -13.39
N VAL A 570 21.39 20.28 -13.95
CA VAL A 570 21.38 20.82 -15.31
C VAL A 570 20.88 22.26 -15.40
N THR A 571 21.28 22.94 -16.47
CA THR A 571 20.77 24.24 -16.88
C THR A 571 19.40 24.12 -17.55
N ALA A 572 18.74 25.25 -17.83
CA ALA A 572 17.51 25.25 -18.65
C ALA A 572 17.72 24.65 -20.06
N ALA A 573 18.95 24.67 -20.58
CA ALA A 573 19.30 24.06 -21.86
C ALA A 573 19.54 22.54 -21.77
N GLY A 574 19.55 21.96 -20.55
CA GLY A 574 19.87 20.55 -20.31
C GLY A 574 21.37 20.25 -20.16
N GLU A 575 22.22 21.27 -20.29
CA GLU A 575 23.68 21.15 -20.09
C GLU A 575 24.04 21.08 -18.60
N PRO A 576 25.20 20.50 -18.22
CA PRO A 576 25.68 20.53 -16.83
C PRO A 576 25.69 21.95 -16.26
N GLY A 577 25.20 22.14 -15.03
CA GLY A 577 25.08 23.47 -14.44
C GLY A 577 25.24 23.50 -12.93
N ASP A 578 25.88 24.55 -12.44
CA ASP A 578 26.13 24.78 -11.01
C ASP A 578 24.83 25.18 -10.29
N SER A 579 24.65 24.72 -9.05
CA SER A 579 23.45 24.99 -8.27
C SER A 579 23.66 26.02 -7.15
N GLN A 580 22.58 26.65 -6.73
CA GLN A 580 22.55 27.59 -5.61
C GLN A 580 21.72 27.03 -4.47
N LEU A 581 22.29 26.98 -3.27
CA LEU A 581 21.65 26.41 -2.08
C LEU A 581 21.45 27.47 -0.99
N PRO A 582 20.24 28.05 -0.88
CA PRO A 582 19.87 29.01 0.16
C PRO A 582 19.52 28.36 1.49
N LEU A 583 20.12 27.22 1.83
CA LEU A 583 19.84 26.53 3.08
C LEU A 583 20.84 26.95 4.16
N THR A 584 20.35 27.03 5.39
CA THR A 584 21.18 27.25 6.59
C THR A 584 21.25 25.96 7.37
N PHE A 585 22.33 25.21 7.18
CA PHE A 585 22.59 23.93 7.83
C PHE A 585 23.03 24.15 9.28
N LYS A 586 22.26 23.60 10.21
CA LYS A 586 22.49 23.74 11.65
C LYS A 586 22.92 22.42 12.28
N ALA A 587 23.81 22.50 13.27
CA ALA A 587 24.01 21.38 14.19
C ALA A 587 22.75 21.15 15.05
N PRO A 588 22.51 19.93 15.56
CA PRO A 588 21.37 19.67 16.43
C PRO A 588 21.51 20.47 17.74
N GLU A 589 20.39 20.97 18.26
CA GLU A 589 20.33 21.78 19.48
C GLU A 589 19.71 20.99 20.63
N GLY A 590 20.27 21.13 21.84
CA GLY A 590 19.74 20.50 23.03
C GLY A 590 19.70 18.97 22.94
N GLN A 591 18.65 18.37 23.50
CA GLN A 591 18.37 16.94 23.38
C GLN A 591 17.27 16.71 22.32
N GLY A 592 17.28 15.53 21.71
CA GLY A 592 16.25 15.03 20.81
C GLY A 592 15.73 13.67 21.26
N ILE A 593 14.85 13.05 20.49
CA ILE A 593 14.32 11.70 20.73
C ILE A 593 15.29 10.66 20.18
N ALA A 594 15.85 9.82 21.05
CA ALA A 594 16.79 8.76 20.67
C ALA A 594 16.06 7.47 20.27
N SER A 595 15.06 7.07 21.05
CA SER A 595 14.25 5.87 20.78
C SER A 595 12.85 6.04 21.36
N VAL A 596 11.92 5.25 20.81
CA VAL A 596 10.54 5.15 21.30
C VAL A 596 10.19 3.67 21.41
N GLU A 597 9.61 3.29 22.55
CA GLU A 597 9.19 1.92 22.82
C GLU A 597 7.72 1.72 22.48
N LEU A 598 7.41 0.56 21.88
CA LEU A 598 6.03 0.16 21.63
C LEU A 598 5.35 -0.23 22.96
N PRO A 599 4.19 0.36 23.32
CA PRO A 599 3.49 -0.01 24.55
C PRO A 599 3.02 -1.48 24.53
N ASN A 600 3.08 -2.16 25.68
CA ASN A 600 2.64 -3.57 25.80
C ASN A 600 1.18 -3.78 25.37
N GLU A 601 0.31 -2.81 25.69
CA GLU A 601 -1.11 -2.85 25.30
C GLU A 601 -1.28 -2.83 23.78
N VAL A 602 -0.41 -2.11 23.08
CA VAL A 602 -0.46 -1.92 21.62
C VAL A 602 0.16 -3.10 20.89
N ALA A 603 1.21 -3.72 21.46
CA ALA A 603 1.93 -4.83 20.84
C ALA A 603 1.03 -6.03 20.51
N GLU A 604 -0.08 -6.20 21.24
CA GLU A 604 -1.02 -7.30 21.04
C GLU A 604 -2.25 -6.95 20.18
N MET A 605 -2.42 -5.68 19.80
CA MET A 605 -3.59 -5.20 19.03
C MET A 605 -3.43 -5.43 17.53
N ASP A 606 -4.54 -5.64 16.85
CA ASP A 606 -4.56 -5.80 15.39
C ASP A 606 -4.32 -4.46 14.68
N TYR A 607 -3.23 -4.40 13.92
CA TYR A 607 -2.91 -3.34 12.97
C TYR A 607 -2.85 -3.93 11.56
N TYR A 608 -3.28 -3.14 10.57
CA TYR A 608 -3.32 -3.59 9.18
C TYR A 608 -2.50 -2.68 8.26
N GLY A 609 -1.44 -2.09 8.80
CA GLY A 609 -0.52 -1.21 8.09
C GLY A 609 0.24 -0.33 9.05
N ALA A 610 1.25 0.36 8.53
CA ALA A 610 2.02 1.34 9.30
C ALA A 610 1.13 2.53 9.70
N VAL A 611 1.50 3.16 10.83
CA VAL A 611 0.71 4.24 11.46
C VAL A 611 1.59 5.42 11.85
N PRO A 612 1.04 6.64 11.87
CA PRO A 612 1.78 7.81 12.37
C PRO A 612 2.03 7.70 13.88
N VAL A 613 3.12 8.32 14.34
CA VAL A 613 3.41 8.54 15.75
C VAL A 613 3.40 10.04 16.00
N GLU A 614 2.66 10.47 17.02
CA GLU A 614 2.56 11.87 17.43
C GLU A 614 3.59 12.16 18.50
N ILE A 615 4.33 13.26 18.34
CA ILE A 615 5.33 13.73 19.31
C ILE A 615 4.97 15.15 19.70
N GLU A 616 4.66 15.36 20.97
CA GLU A 616 4.35 16.66 21.56
C GLU A 616 5.50 17.05 22.50
N GLY A 617 6.32 18.01 22.09
CA GLY A 617 7.42 18.51 22.92
C GLY A 617 7.12 19.85 23.60
N PRO A 618 8.01 20.32 24.48
CA PRO A 618 7.91 21.64 25.10
C PRO A 618 8.01 22.77 24.07
N ALA A 619 7.64 23.99 24.47
CA ALA A 619 7.79 25.17 23.61
C ALA A 619 9.24 25.34 23.15
N GLY A 620 9.44 25.51 21.83
CA GLY A 620 10.77 25.60 21.22
C GLY A 620 11.39 24.28 20.79
N SER A 621 10.75 23.14 21.10
CA SER A 621 11.10 21.86 20.47
C SER A 621 10.59 21.79 19.03
N TYR A 622 11.36 21.14 18.16
CA TYR A 622 11.01 21.00 16.74
C TYR A 622 11.70 19.79 16.12
N GLY A 623 11.12 19.29 15.03
CA GLY A 623 11.82 18.39 14.11
C GLY A 623 11.93 16.92 14.51
N ALA A 624 11.36 16.47 15.65
CA ALA A 624 11.29 15.04 15.94
C ALA A 624 10.16 14.37 15.14
N SER A 625 10.41 13.17 14.66
CA SER A 625 9.40 12.39 13.96
C SER A 625 9.66 10.89 14.09
N ALA A 626 8.58 10.12 14.05
CA ALA A 626 8.60 8.67 14.12
C ALA A 626 7.36 8.08 13.45
N TYR A 627 7.38 6.76 13.22
CA TYR A 627 6.19 6.03 12.78
C TYR A 627 6.17 4.61 13.36
N GLY A 628 4.96 4.07 13.51
CA GLY A 628 4.73 2.69 13.93
C GLY A 628 4.93 1.75 12.73
N GLU A 629 5.94 0.91 12.80
CA GLU A 629 6.29 -0.02 11.73
C GLU A 629 5.49 -1.32 11.90
N TRP A 630 4.90 -1.77 10.81
CA TRP A 630 3.95 -2.87 10.79
C TRP A 630 4.60 -4.19 10.36
N ASP A 631 4.22 -5.27 11.03
CA ASP A 631 4.46 -6.65 10.65
C ASP A 631 3.18 -7.26 10.08
N GLU A 632 3.26 -7.58 8.80
CA GLU A 632 2.19 -8.17 8.04
C GLU A 632 1.80 -9.57 8.50
N THR A 633 2.78 -10.41 8.84
CA THR A 633 2.52 -11.81 9.18
C THR A 633 1.72 -11.89 10.47
N ALA A 634 2.07 -11.02 11.43
CA ALA A 634 1.40 -10.92 12.71
C ALA A 634 0.13 -10.05 12.68
N ASN A 635 -0.06 -9.20 11.66
CA ASN A 635 -1.03 -8.10 11.64
C ASN A 635 -0.92 -7.21 12.90
N ARG A 636 0.31 -6.82 13.25
CA ARG A 636 0.63 -6.07 14.49
C ARG A 636 1.74 -5.06 14.23
N LEU A 637 1.90 -4.07 15.11
CA LEU A 637 3.09 -3.24 15.08
C LEU A 637 4.28 -4.01 15.64
N LYS A 638 5.42 -3.94 14.96
CA LYS A 638 6.67 -4.60 15.36
C LYS A 638 7.60 -3.68 16.17
N GLY A 639 7.38 -2.38 16.08
CA GLY A 639 8.17 -1.36 16.77
C GLY A 639 7.85 0.04 16.28
N ILE A 640 8.53 1.03 16.87
CA ILE A 640 8.46 2.43 16.45
C ILE A 640 9.83 2.83 15.90
N VAL A 641 9.83 3.42 14.72
CA VAL A 641 11.05 3.89 14.04
C VAL A 641 11.11 5.40 14.16
N VAL A 642 12.12 5.91 14.86
CA VAL A 642 12.44 7.34 14.90
C VAL A 642 13.12 7.72 13.58
N THR A 643 12.50 8.62 12.82
CA THR A 643 13.01 9.11 11.53
C THR A 643 13.79 10.40 11.68
N SER A 644 13.53 11.18 12.73
CA SER A 644 14.33 12.34 13.11
C SER A 644 14.30 12.51 14.63
N ALA A 645 15.46 12.74 15.24
CA ALA A 645 15.56 12.99 16.67
C ALA A 645 14.99 14.36 17.08
N GLY A 646 15.05 15.35 16.18
CA GLY A 646 14.65 16.73 16.49
C GLY A 646 15.58 17.41 17.49
N CYS A 647 15.15 18.59 17.96
CA CYS A 647 15.92 19.48 18.83
C CYS A 647 15.08 19.95 20.02
N ASN A 648 15.77 20.27 21.13
CA ASN A 648 15.21 20.89 22.33
C ASN A 648 14.02 20.13 22.97
N TYR A 649 14.00 18.81 22.88
CA TYR A 649 13.07 17.95 23.63
C TYR A 649 13.57 17.72 25.06
N ASP A 650 12.66 17.54 26.00
CA ASP A 650 12.98 17.29 27.40
C ASP A 650 12.02 16.26 28.04
N ALA A 651 12.13 16.08 29.35
CA ALA A 651 11.33 15.12 30.12
C ALA A 651 9.81 15.40 30.14
N THR A 652 9.36 16.57 29.67
CA THR A 652 7.94 16.91 29.53
C THR A 652 7.33 16.43 28.20
N THR A 653 8.17 15.93 27.28
CA THR A 653 7.73 15.40 25.98
C THR A 653 6.75 14.25 26.16
N LYS A 654 5.75 14.20 25.27
CA LYS A 654 4.78 13.11 25.17
C LYS A 654 4.81 12.50 23.78
N VAL A 655 4.81 11.17 23.70
CA VAL A 655 4.82 10.42 22.44
C VAL A 655 3.64 9.47 22.42
N TYR A 656 2.90 9.41 21.31
CA TYR A 656 1.71 8.58 21.20
C TYR A 656 1.66 7.80 19.90
N VAL A 657 1.21 6.54 19.99
CA VAL A 657 0.77 5.74 18.86
C VAL A 657 -0.74 5.56 18.94
N GLN A 658 -1.41 5.46 17.79
CA GLN A 658 -2.87 5.34 17.73
C GLN A 658 -3.29 4.04 17.05
N CYS A 659 -4.31 3.39 17.60
CA CYS A 659 -4.94 2.24 16.96
C CYS A 659 -6.03 2.73 15.97
N PRO A 660 -5.89 2.47 14.66
CA PRO A 660 -6.81 3.00 13.66
C PRO A 660 -8.05 2.12 13.44
N THR A 661 -8.15 0.99 14.15
CA THR A 661 -9.21 -0.03 13.96
C THR A 661 -10.27 -0.04 15.07
N SER A 662 -10.06 0.72 16.15
CA SER A 662 -10.93 0.82 17.34
C SER A 662 -11.49 2.24 17.54
N VAL A 663 -12.07 2.51 18.71
CA VAL A 663 -12.24 3.89 19.21
C VAL A 663 -10.85 4.54 19.17
N TRP A 664 -10.69 5.68 18.49
CA TRP A 664 -9.41 6.38 18.28
C TRP A 664 -8.72 6.73 19.59
N THR A 665 -7.97 5.78 20.12
CA THR A 665 -7.32 5.88 21.43
C THR A 665 -5.85 6.16 21.20
N ARG A 666 -5.33 7.16 21.92
CA ARG A 666 -3.89 7.48 21.97
C ARG A 666 -3.27 6.62 23.06
N TYR A 667 -2.23 5.88 22.72
CA TYR A 667 -1.44 5.09 23.65
C TYR A 667 -0.09 5.78 23.85
N GLU A 668 0.16 6.22 25.09
CA GLU A 668 1.42 6.89 25.44
C GLU A 668 2.59 5.90 25.35
N CYS A 669 3.62 6.31 24.63
CA CYS A 669 4.84 5.54 24.41
C CYS A 669 5.94 6.04 25.35
N LYS A 670 6.74 5.09 25.87
CA LYS A 670 7.99 5.45 26.54
C LYS A 670 9.02 5.87 25.49
N TYR A 671 9.92 6.76 25.86
CA TYR A 671 10.98 7.23 24.97
C TYR A 671 12.26 7.49 25.77
N THR A 672 13.37 7.59 25.05
CA THR A 672 14.65 8.04 25.59
C THR A 672 15.12 9.29 24.86
N LEU A 673 15.79 10.20 25.59
CA LEU A 673 16.38 11.40 25.01
C LEU A 673 17.82 11.14 24.57
N THR A 674 18.26 11.85 23.54
CA THR A 674 19.67 11.88 23.15
C THR A 674 20.50 12.63 24.20
N GLY A 675 21.81 12.36 24.24
CA GLY A 675 22.77 13.29 24.84
C GLY A 675 23.00 14.50 23.94
N ALA A 676 23.95 15.37 24.29
CA ALA A 676 24.38 16.44 23.39
C ALA A 676 24.87 15.84 22.06
N GLN A 677 24.34 16.34 20.94
CA GLN A 677 24.66 15.83 19.60
C GLN A 677 25.54 16.83 18.85
N ALA A 678 26.53 16.32 18.14
CA ALA A 678 27.28 17.07 17.14
C ALA A 678 26.77 16.69 15.74
N SER A 679 26.93 17.60 14.78
CA SER A 679 26.65 17.27 13.39
C SER A 679 27.80 16.43 12.82
N GLY A 680 27.49 15.56 11.85
CA GLY A 680 28.49 14.97 10.98
C GLY A 680 28.96 15.94 9.89
N PRO A 681 29.79 15.46 8.94
CA PRO A 681 30.35 16.30 7.89
C PRO A 681 29.32 16.72 6.84
N LEU A 682 29.53 17.89 6.24
CA LEU A 682 28.89 18.29 4.99
C LEU A 682 29.75 17.86 3.81
N VAL A 683 29.24 17.01 2.93
CA VAL A 683 29.97 16.47 1.78
C VAL A 683 29.41 17.01 0.48
N LYS A 684 30.21 17.71 -0.31
CA LYS A 684 29.87 18.08 -1.69
C LYS A 684 30.48 17.08 -2.67
N ARG A 685 29.67 16.48 -3.54
CA ARG A 685 30.12 15.61 -4.65
C ARG A 685 29.45 15.98 -5.98
N GLY A 686 29.86 15.32 -7.06
CA GLY A 686 29.42 15.63 -8.43
C GLY A 686 30.27 16.72 -9.09
N ALA A 687 30.39 16.68 -10.42
CA ALA A 687 31.29 17.54 -11.17
C ALA A 687 30.86 19.02 -11.19
N ASN A 688 29.55 19.28 -11.16
CA ASN A 688 29.01 20.65 -11.16
C ASN A 688 29.25 21.35 -9.81
N GLY A 689 29.35 22.66 -9.82
CA GLY A 689 29.51 23.49 -8.63
C GLY A 689 28.26 23.59 -7.75
N VAL A 690 28.46 23.98 -6.50
CA VAL A 690 27.40 24.46 -5.62
C VAL A 690 27.84 25.70 -4.85
N THR A 691 26.95 26.67 -4.71
CA THR A 691 27.16 27.85 -3.85
C THR A 691 26.28 27.77 -2.60
N LEU A 692 26.89 27.88 -1.42
CA LEU A 692 26.20 27.96 -0.13
C LEU A 692 26.02 29.41 0.31
N TYR A 693 24.82 29.73 0.78
CA TYR A 693 24.46 31.10 1.20
C TYR A 693 24.07 31.23 2.67
N GLY A 694 23.69 30.14 3.33
CA GLY A 694 23.33 30.16 4.75
C GLY A 694 24.53 30.36 5.69
N GLN A 695 24.25 30.79 6.91
CA GLN A 695 25.22 30.84 8.02
C GLN A 695 25.19 29.52 8.77
N ASN A 696 26.06 28.59 8.38
CA ASN A 696 25.99 27.22 8.85
C ASN A 696 26.62 27.08 10.24
N THR A 697 26.09 26.18 11.07
CA THR A 697 26.60 25.90 12.43
C THR A 697 27.08 24.46 12.61
N CYS A 698 27.16 23.68 11.51
CA CYS A 698 27.60 22.29 11.50
C CYS A 698 29.09 22.12 11.86
N THR A 699 29.38 21.44 12.96
CA THR A 699 30.74 21.29 13.51
C THR A 699 31.51 20.08 12.97
N GLY A 700 30.85 19.14 12.29
CA GLY A 700 31.46 17.90 11.79
C GLY A 700 32.43 18.06 10.60
N GLY A 701 32.65 19.29 10.14
CA GLY A 701 33.57 19.61 9.05
C GLY A 701 32.94 19.59 7.65
N THR A 702 33.75 19.95 6.66
CA THR A 702 33.36 20.07 5.25
C THR A 702 34.28 19.22 4.37
N VAL A 703 33.70 18.43 3.47
CA VAL A 703 34.41 17.62 2.49
C VAL A 703 33.99 18.02 1.09
N VAL A 704 34.92 18.46 0.25
CA VAL A 704 34.70 18.69 -1.18
C VAL A 704 35.28 17.50 -1.94
N ALA A 705 34.42 16.55 -2.29
CA ALA A 705 34.78 15.33 -2.97
C ALA A 705 34.82 15.47 -4.50
N GLY A 706 34.21 16.52 -5.06
CA GLY A 706 34.22 16.81 -6.49
C GLY A 706 33.52 18.11 -6.85
N GLY A 707 33.89 18.66 -8.01
CA GLY A 707 33.41 19.96 -8.50
C GLY A 707 33.86 21.13 -7.60
N THR A 708 33.12 22.23 -7.65
CA THR A 708 33.41 23.42 -6.84
C THR A 708 32.39 23.59 -5.71
N LEU A 709 32.85 23.88 -4.50
CA LEU A 709 32.05 24.39 -3.39
C LEU A 709 32.40 25.87 -3.16
N THR A 710 31.45 26.77 -3.37
CA THR A 710 31.64 28.22 -3.21
C THR A 710 30.87 28.75 -2.00
N LEU A 711 31.49 29.63 -1.21
CA LEU A 711 30.86 30.26 -0.04
C LEU A 711 30.45 31.71 -0.34
N ALA A 712 29.15 32.02 -0.31
CA ALA A 712 28.66 33.37 -0.60
C ALA A 712 28.69 34.31 0.61
N THR A 713 28.40 33.82 1.82
CA THR A 713 28.23 34.65 3.03
C THR A 713 29.33 34.39 4.07
N PHE A 714 29.49 35.31 5.03
CA PHE A 714 30.37 35.06 6.19
C PHE A 714 29.75 33.96 7.07
N ALA A 715 30.58 33.03 7.55
CA ALA A 715 30.16 31.83 8.31
C ALA A 715 29.37 30.78 7.50
N SER A 716 29.57 30.66 6.18
CA SER A 716 29.03 29.51 5.42
C SER A 716 29.71 28.18 5.80
N ILE A 717 30.83 28.18 6.51
CA ILE A 717 31.28 27.07 7.35
C ILE A 717 31.68 27.63 8.72
N PRO A 718 31.48 26.91 9.85
CA PRO A 718 31.90 27.43 11.15
C PRO A 718 33.41 27.52 11.26
N GLU A 719 33.89 28.52 12.00
CA GLU A 719 35.32 28.67 12.29
C GLU A 719 35.87 27.44 13.02
N LYS A 720 37.13 27.11 12.76
CA LYS A 720 37.86 26.01 13.42
C LYS A 720 37.16 24.66 13.26
N THR A 721 36.59 24.42 12.08
CA THR A 721 36.08 23.09 11.70
C THR A 721 37.00 22.43 10.67
N PRO A 722 36.96 21.08 10.54
CA PRO A 722 37.76 20.37 9.54
C PRO A 722 37.36 20.73 8.11
N LEU A 723 38.34 20.86 7.22
CA LEU A 723 38.16 21.01 5.78
C LEU A 723 38.98 19.96 5.03
N LYS A 724 38.32 19.15 4.19
CA LYS A 724 38.96 18.19 3.29
C LYS A 724 38.62 18.48 1.84
N VAL A 725 39.62 18.61 0.97
CA VAL A 725 39.42 18.86 -0.47
C VAL A 725 40.11 17.79 -1.31
N MET A 726 39.33 17.03 -2.07
CA MET A 726 39.79 15.88 -2.84
C MET A 726 40.30 16.27 -4.22
N ASP A 727 40.85 15.28 -4.92
CA ASP A 727 41.47 15.45 -6.23
C ASP A 727 40.51 16.05 -7.26
N GLY A 728 40.98 17.05 -8.00
CA GLY A 728 40.18 17.80 -8.98
C GLY A 728 39.05 18.65 -8.40
N ALA A 729 38.87 18.68 -7.07
CA ALA A 729 37.84 19.49 -6.42
C ALA A 729 38.36 20.88 -6.02
N THR A 730 37.45 21.86 -5.97
CA THR A 730 37.76 23.24 -5.57
C THR A 730 36.90 23.67 -4.39
N PHE A 731 37.51 24.20 -3.34
CA PHE A 731 36.85 24.97 -2.29
C PHE A 731 37.13 26.45 -2.52
N ASP A 732 36.12 27.23 -2.88
CA ASP A 732 36.20 28.67 -3.08
C ASP A 732 35.63 29.40 -1.86
N ASN A 733 36.52 30.05 -1.10
CA ASN A 733 36.14 30.73 0.15
C ASN A 733 35.47 32.11 -0.06
N GLY A 734 35.20 32.51 -1.32
CA GLY A 734 34.45 33.72 -1.62
C GLY A 734 35.13 35.02 -1.20
N GLY A 735 36.46 35.05 -1.16
CA GLY A 735 37.26 36.22 -0.83
C GLY A 735 37.24 36.56 0.66
N LYS A 736 37.14 35.55 1.54
CA LYS A 736 37.00 35.70 3.00
C LYS A 736 38.20 35.12 3.74
N ALA A 737 38.41 35.51 5.01
CA ALA A 737 39.38 34.86 5.88
C ALA A 737 38.93 33.42 6.17
N LEU A 738 39.87 32.47 6.22
CA LEU A 738 39.57 31.06 6.48
C LEU A 738 40.39 30.57 7.66
N THR A 739 39.72 30.04 8.68
CA THR A 739 40.37 29.34 9.81
C THR A 739 39.74 27.97 9.97
N VAL A 740 40.56 26.92 9.84
CA VAL A 740 40.16 25.51 9.94
C VAL A 740 40.90 24.84 11.09
N SER A 741 40.26 23.89 11.77
CA SER A 741 40.96 23.08 12.78
C SER A 741 41.89 22.09 12.10
N ILE A 742 41.36 21.38 11.11
CA ILE A 742 42.06 20.38 10.35
C ILE A 742 41.99 20.75 8.87
N LEU A 743 43.15 20.70 8.18
CA LEU A 743 43.21 20.79 6.73
C LEU A 743 43.66 19.44 6.14
N ALA A 744 42.86 18.89 5.24
CA ALA A 744 43.08 17.57 4.67
C ALA A 744 42.81 17.52 3.16
N GLY A 745 43.29 16.45 2.52
CA GLY A 745 43.02 16.15 1.12
C GLY A 745 44.27 16.08 0.24
N VAL A 746 44.05 15.89 -1.06
CA VAL A 746 45.10 15.65 -2.07
C VAL A 746 44.59 16.12 -3.43
N GLY A 747 45.46 16.71 -4.26
CA GLY A 747 45.16 17.15 -5.64
C GLY A 747 44.12 18.27 -5.81
N GLY A 748 43.36 18.59 -4.76
CA GLY A 748 42.37 19.65 -4.76
C GLY A 748 42.96 21.06 -4.63
N SER A 749 42.08 22.05 -4.71
CA SER A 749 42.43 23.47 -4.57
C SER A 749 41.54 24.19 -3.57
N VAL A 750 42.14 24.97 -2.68
CA VAL A 750 41.47 25.96 -1.82
C VAL A 750 41.77 27.33 -2.39
N THR A 751 40.76 28.05 -2.87
CA THR A 751 40.92 29.29 -3.64
C THR A 751 40.25 30.48 -2.95
N ASN A 752 40.58 31.68 -3.44
CA ASN A 752 39.88 32.91 -3.09
C ASN A 752 39.82 33.16 -1.57
N CYS A 753 40.93 32.95 -0.87
CA CYS A 753 41.06 33.28 0.55
C CYS A 753 41.54 34.74 0.68
N ALA A 754 40.94 35.52 1.59
CA ALA A 754 41.29 36.91 1.86
C ALA A 754 42.64 37.04 2.57
N ASN A 755 43.72 36.75 1.84
CA ASN A 755 45.13 36.84 2.22
C ASN A 755 45.74 35.58 2.87
N GLU A 756 45.03 34.85 3.74
CA GLU A 756 45.57 33.64 4.37
C GLU A 756 44.52 32.58 4.76
N LEU A 757 44.98 31.33 4.85
CA LEU A 757 44.29 30.19 5.45
C LEU A 757 45.04 29.82 6.74
N LYS A 758 44.34 29.84 7.86
CA LYS A 758 44.88 29.47 9.17
C LYS A 758 44.47 28.05 9.58
N VAL A 759 45.44 27.24 10.02
CA VAL A 759 45.23 25.88 10.53
C VAL A 759 45.54 25.85 12.02
N THR A 760 44.60 25.36 12.84
CA THR A 760 44.73 25.47 14.30
C THR A 760 45.07 24.17 15.03
N GLU A 761 44.88 22.99 14.43
CA GLU A 761 45.12 21.70 15.09
C GLU A 761 45.98 20.73 14.29
N ALA A 762 45.59 20.40 13.05
CA ALA A 762 46.31 19.37 12.30
C ALA A 762 46.21 19.51 10.78
N LEU A 763 47.19 18.90 10.14
CA LEU A 763 47.16 18.50 8.74
C LEU A 763 46.89 17.00 8.69
N GLU A 764 45.86 16.57 7.96
CA GLU A 764 45.45 15.16 7.91
C GLU A 764 45.52 14.59 6.50
N ILE A 765 46.06 13.37 6.38
CA ILE A 765 46.12 12.64 5.12
C ILE A 765 46.20 11.13 5.37
N THR A 766 45.70 10.32 4.44
CA THR A 766 46.00 8.89 4.40
C THR A 766 47.30 8.60 3.62
N ALA A 767 47.96 7.47 3.88
CA ALA A 767 49.10 7.01 3.10
C ALA A 767 48.72 6.85 1.62
N ALA A 768 47.53 6.30 1.34
CA ALA A 768 47.03 6.16 -0.03
C ALA A 768 46.88 7.52 -0.73
N GLU A 769 46.31 8.53 -0.06
CA GLU A 769 46.19 9.88 -0.60
C GLU A 769 47.57 10.53 -0.79
N LEU A 770 48.48 10.41 0.17
CA LEU A 770 49.81 11.05 0.11
C LEU A 770 50.64 10.57 -1.08
N PHE A 771 50.51 9.30 -1.44
CA PHE A 771 51.26 8.68 -2.53
C PHE A 771 50.44 8.53 -3.83
N ALA A 772 49.24 9.10 -3.90
CA ALA A 772 48.42 9.15 -5.12
C ALA A 772 49.06 10.03 -6.21
N ALA A 773 48.67 9.81 -7.47
CA ALA A 773 49.13 10.60 -8.62
C ALA A 773 48.53 12.03 -8.67
N SER A 774 47.56 12.31 -7.80
CA SER A 774 46.76 13.53 -7.73
C SER A 774 47.55 14.82 -7.42
N GLY A 775 48.78 14.72 -6.90
CA GLY A 775 49.61 15.88 -6.54
C GLY A 775 49.19 16.52 -5.20
N PRO A 776 49.89 17.58 -4.75
CA PRO A 776 49.62 18.21 -3.46
C PRO A 776 48.27 18.92 -3.42
N LEU A 777 47.67 19.02 -2.24
CA LEU A 777 46.62 20.00 -1.99
C LEU A 777 47.19 21.41 -2.22
N THR A 778 46.52 22.23 -3.02
CA THR A 778 46.97 23.60 -3.33
C THR A 778 46.10 24.62 -2.60
N VAL A 779 46.72 25.58 -1.93
CA VAL A 779 46.07 26.76 -1.33
C VAL A 779 46.51 28.01 -2.09
N GLU A 780 45.55 28.71 -2.67
CA GLU A 780 45.74 30.01 -3.31
C GLU A 780 45.79 31.10 -2.23
N GLY A 781 46.98 31.30 -1.68
CA GLY A 781 47.21 32.24 -0.59
C GLY A 781 48.36 31.78 0.29
N LYS A 782 48.50 32.46 1.42
CA LYS A 782 49.42 32.09 2.49
C LYS A 782 48.77 31.08 3.42
N VAL A 783 49.54 30.12 3.94
CA VAL A 783 49.06 29.19 4.98
C VAL A 783 49.76 29.49 6.30
N VAL A 784 48.99 29.68 7.36
CA VAL A 784 49.48 30.01 8.71
C VAL A 784 49.16 28.86 9.67
N PHE A 785 50.16 28.38 10.40
CA PHE A 785 50.01 27.35 11.42
C PHE A 785 50.04 27.97 12.82
N ASP A 786 49.04 27.64 13.65
CA ASP A 786 49.13 27.91 15.09
C ASP A 786 50.21 27.04 15.77
N ASP A 787 50.62 27.48 16.96
CA ASP A 787 51.51 26.70 17.81
C ASP A 787 50.88 25.34 18.16
N GLY A 788 51.63 24.26 17.91
CA GLY A 788 51.21 22.89 18.23
C GLY A 788 50.51 22.14 17.09
N VAL A 789 50.36 22.75 15.90
CA VAL A 789 49.85 22.03 14.72
C VAL A 789 50.74 20.83 14.38
N VAL A 790 50.11 19.68 14.10
CA VAL A 790 50.79 18.42 13.75
C VAL A 790 50.38 17.91 12.37
N VAL A 791 51.23 17.10 11.73
CA VAL A 791 50.82 16.27 10.59
C VAL A 791 50.43 14.90 11.12
N ARG A 792 49.18 14.49 10.86
CA ARG A 792 48.62 13.18 11.22
C ARG A 792 48.42 12.35 9.95
N VAL A 793 49.03 11.17 9.92
CA VAL A 793 48.67 10.13 8.95
C VAL A 793 47.59 9.28 9.60
N THR A 794 46.41 9.20 9.00
CA THR A 794 45.24 8.55 9.63
C THR A 794 45.21 7.03 9.50
N ASP A 795 46.02 6.47 8.61
CA ASP A 795 46.25 5.04 8.36
C ASP A 795 47.76 4.71 8.36
N PRO A 796 48.51 5.01 9.44
CA PRO A 796 49.96 4.89 9.47
C PRO A 796 50.47 3.46 9.23
N GLU A 797 49.62 2.46 9.48
CA GLU A 797 49.87 1.05 9.15
C GLU A 797 50.09 0.79 7.66
N ASN A 798 49.61 1.68 6.79
CA ASN A 798 49.77 1.58 5.33
C ASN A 798 51.06 2.24 4.83
N LEU A 799 51.80 2.97 5.67
CA LEU A 799 53.06 3.61 5.28
C LEU A 799 54.20 2.65 4.88
N PRO A 800 54.39 1.46 5.50
CA PRO A 800 55.51 0.58 5.18
C PRO A 800 55.59 0.15 3.71
N GLN A 801 54.46 0.07 2.99
CA GLN A 801 54.44 -0.28 1.57
C GLN A 801 55.04 0.82 0.68
N TYR A 802 55.14 2.05 1.19
CA TYR A 802 55.68 3.22 0.50
C TYR A 802 57.06 3.63 1.01
N ARG A 803 57.76 2.77 1.78
CA ARG A 803 59.06 3.08 2.39
C ARG A 803 60.15 3.46 1.37
N ASP A 804 60.04 2.90 0.16
CA ASP A 804 60.99 3.07 -0.95
C ASP A 804 60.49 4.12 -1.96
N SER A 805 59.37 4.79 -1.68
CA SER A 805 58.82 5.88 -2.51
C SER A 805 59.59 7.18 -2.32
N ASP A 806 59.69 7.97 -3.39
CA ASP A 806 60.24 9.32 -3.33
C ASP A 806 59.42 10.24 -2.39
N SER A 807 60.07 11.29 -1.87
CA SER A 807 59.40 12.34 -1.11
C SER A 807 58.26 12.96 -1.92
N ARG A 808 57.08 13.09 -1.30
CA ARG A 808 55.91 13.71 -1.91
C ARG A 808 55.61 15.07 -1.29
N THR A 809 55.23 16.03 -2.12
CA THR A 809 54.66 17.29 -1.65
C THR A 809 53.25 17.02 -1.14
N PHE A 810 53.00 17.33 0.12
CA PHE A 810 51.67 17.19 0.73
C PHE A 810 50.80 18.43 0.47
N LEU A 811 51.35 19.62 0.74
CA LEU A 811 50.63 20.89 0.71
C LEU A 811 51.46 21.93 -0.05
N LYS A 812 50.81 22.73 -0.90
CA LYS A 812 51.42 23.84 -1.64
C LYS A 812 50.63 25.12 -1.34
N ALA A 813 51.30 26.16 -0.87
CA ALA A 813 50.73 27.49 -0.69
C ALA A 813 51.34 28.46 -1.72
N THR A 814 50.52 29.18 -2.49
CA THR A 814 51.02 30.07 -3.57
C THR A 814 51.74 31.31 -3.04
N GLN A 815 51.47 31.72 -1.79
CA GLN A 815 52.14 32.86 -1.14
C GLN A 815 53.02 32.44 0.06
N GLY A 816 53.30 31.14 0.22
CA GLY A 816 54.19 30.60 1.24
C GLY A 816 53.51 30.22 2.56
N PHE A 817 54.35 29.85 3.55
CA PHE A 817 53.93 29.35 4.86
C PHE A 817 54.43 30.27 5.99
N GLU A 818 53.67 30.39 7.07
CA GLU A 818 54.06 31.06 8.32
C GLU A 818 53.68 30.20 9.54
N GLY A 819 54.43 30.38 10.64
CA GLY A 819 54.25 29.65 11.90
C GLY A 819 55.31 28.55 12.09
N ALA A 820 55.20 27.81 13.19
CA ALA A 820 56.08 26.67 13.46
C ALA A 820 55.82 25.56 12.43
N ILE A 821 56.90 24.93 11.92
CA ILE A 821 56.77 23.79 11.00
C ILE A 821 56.05 22.65 11.73
N PRO A 822 54.89 22.17 11.22
CA PRO A 822 54.16 21.09 11.84
C PRO A 822 55.00 19.82 11.97
N LYS A 823 55.02 19.22 13.16
CA LYS A 823 55.74 17.97 13.40
C LYS A 823 54.88 16.78 12.96
N LEU A 824 55.52 15.79 12.33
CA LEU A 824 54.88 14.51 12.00
C LEU A 824 54.60 13.72 13.28
N LYS A 825 53.33 13.33 13.47
CA LYS A 825 52.89 12.45 14.56
C LYS A 825 52.30 11.18 13.94
N LEU A 826 53.04 10.07 14.03
CA LEU A 826 52.67 8.78 13.43
C LEU A 826 51.72 7.93 14.28
N ARG A 827 51.42 8.33 15.52
CA ARG A 827 50.47 7.68 16.43
C ARG A 827 49.87 8.70 17.38
N ASP A 828 48.60 8.53 17.74
CA ASP A 828 48.12 9.04 19.01
C ASP A 828 48.79 8.26 20.13
N SER A 829 49.80 8.89 20.73
CA SER A 829 50.29 8.47 22.03
C SER A 829 49.12 8.56 23.00
N SER A 830 48.72 7.38 23.51
CA SER A 830 47.74 7.10 24.57
C SER A 830 47.61 8.20 25.62
#